data_AF-A0A2E0TRR5-F1
#
_entry.id   AF-A0A2E0TRR5-F1
#
_cell.length_a   1.000
_cell.length_b   1.000
_cell.length_c   1.000
_cell.angle_alpha   90.00
_cell.angle_beta   90.00
_cell.angle_gamma   90.00
#
_symmetry.space_group_name_H-M   'P 1'
#
loop_
_entity.id
_entity.type
_entity.pdbx_description
1 polymer ?
#
loop_
_entity_poly.entity_id
_entity_poly.type
_entity_poly.pdbx_seq_one_letter_code
_entity_poly.pdbx_strand_id
1 'polypeptide(L)'
;MDARATKAMEMTKAMEMTKATKATKAMETTMTPRPLGMLLLLGLLGACQGHIDGPAGPGDGSTGPGDPPGEDPADDLPPPCDEELVWFETHLWQPLLSVQCVGCHSSEGPARNTRLVLQSEEVEGWREANYLATRRVAVAEAGGMPLLLLKPTDLHPDGHTGGDLVDVDSRAYRELGEFSASAASEACDAPADAPPACDGPIPGRRLLRRLTPSEYDATVRDLLGVDAAYGASFAADEVVHGFDNQAEALVVSDLLADQLRLAAEDLAARALSERRELVPCALAAGDDACAERFVRDFGRRAFRRPLTETEVGRYLRLHALGEGFAGGVELVLQAMLQSPNFLYRSELGQAGADGTFTLTPWEIATQLSYFFWGTLPDDALFEAAESGALSDPDELEAQARRLLADPRARPQIHRFVAQWLGTDQVRSVPKDPATYPELDDALRAAFAAEEAALVDHVLEEGGDFRDLLTLPVAALEGPLAAHYGLEGSGVVDAPRRSGLLTTGAMLTVHARPNSSSPIHRGLLVRERFLCQELPPPPPGVVAEPPPVDPSLTTRERFAAHSSEEPCVSCHRLIDPIGFAFEHFDGVGRWRETDGEHAIDDQGEIVASRATDGRFEGVGELAAHLSESPEVHGCFARQWLRFGYGTEAGERLRCLLEDVQARFDAADLSIEELLIALATAPHVRERREGEVTTPTPEPEPDPEPEPDPEPTEPEPEPPTATGDLEVEDTIDSEWPTGACHQVVVTNVGEASLTWSWETDLDGSITTLWNAEASGESGRVRFRGVVWNATLAPGESADFGFCAQR
;
A
#
# COMPACT_ATOMS: atom_id res chain seq x y z
N MET A 1 -35.37 21.11 -50.77
CA MET A 1 -34.71 22.43 -50.84
C MET A 1 -33.29 22.22 -50.33
N ASP A 2 -32.50 21.44 -51.06
CA ASP A 2 -31.61 21.85 -52.16
C ASP A 2 -30.44 22.78 -51.77
N ALA A 3 -29.24 22.23 -52.01
CA ALA A 3 -28.00 22.89 -52.39
C ALA A 3 -27.05 23.43 -51.28
N ARG A 4 -26.45 22.49 -50.54
CA ARG A 4 -24.99 22.44 -50.34
C ARG A 4 -24.45 21.26 -51.14
N ALA A 5 -23.69 21.52 -52.21
CA ALA A 5 -22.77 20.55 -52.84
C ALA A 5 -21.90 21.22 -53.93
N THR A 6 -20.58 21.15 -53.72
CA THR A 6 -19.54 20.87 -54.73
C THR A 6 -18.88 22.02 -55.51
N LYS A 7 -17.66 22.37 -55.06
CA LYS A 7 -16.38 22.31 -55.84
C LYS A 7 -15.25 22.75 -54.89
N ALA A 8 -14.52 21.88 -54.19
CA ALA A 8 -13.66 20.77 -54.63
C ALA A 8 -12.47 21.22 -55.51
N MET A 9 -11.28 21.06 -54.92
CA MET A 9 -10.00 20.65 -55.52
C MET A 9 -9.24 21.62 -56.43
N GLU A 10 -8.06 21.99 -55.91
CA GLU A 10 -6.76 21.85 -56.57
C GLU A 10 -6.58 22.44 -57.98
N MET A 11 -5.87 23.57 -58.06
CA MET A 11 -4.74 23.79 -58.97
C MET A 11 -3.86 24.86 -58.30
N THR A 12 -2.88 24.50 -57.47
CA THR A 12 -1.55 24.01 -57.85
C THR A 12 -0.77 25.02 -58.72
N LYS A 13 0.40 25.38 -58.17
CA LYS A 13 1.66 25.71 -58.85
C LYS A 13 1.96 27.16 -59.22
N ALA A 14 3.11 27.57 -58.68
CA ALA A 14 4.17 28.39 -59.27
C ALA A 14 4.11 29.90 -59.02
N MET A 15 4.94 30.34 -58.08
CA MET A 15 5.89 31.47 -58.19
C MET A 15 6.62 31.59 -56.84
N GLU A 16 7.60 30.74 -56.57
CA GLU A 16 9.02 31.05 -56.79
C GLU A 16 9.36 32.46 -57.34
N MET A 17 10.34 33.08 -56.65
CA MET A 17 11.17 34.22 -57.03
C MET A 17 10.58 35.64 -56.88
N THR A 18 11.19 36.45 -56.00
CA THR A 18 11.97 37.68 -56.30
C THR A 18 12.44 38.31 -54.95
N LYS A 19 13.66 38.04 -54.49
CA LYS A 19 14.89 38.87 -54.59
C LYS A 19 14.85 40.27 -53.94
N ALA A 20 15.67 40.42 -52.89
CA ALA A 20 16.68 41.47 -52.60
C ALA A 20 16.20 42.94 -52.44
N THR A 21 16.68 43.78 -51.50
CA THR A 21 18.10 44.21 -51.33
C THR A 21 18.24 45.24 -50.19
N LYS A 22 19.31 45.12 -49.36
CA LYS A 22 20.22 46.14 -48.75
C LYS A 22 20.70 45.62 -47.37
N ALA A 23 21.94 45.18 -47.09
CA ALA A 23 23.32 45.66 -47.38
C ALA A 23 23.51 47.13 -46.95
N THR A 24 24.48 47.55 -46.12
CA THR A 24 25.87 47.13 -45.81
C THR A 24 26.30 47.88 -44.52
N LYS A 25 27.29 47.50 -43.69
CA LYS A 25 28.76 47.50 -43.93
C LYS A 25 29.47 47.05 -42.62
N ALA A 26 30.21 45.91 -42.59
CA ALA A 26 31.67 45.70 -42.73
C ALA A 26 32.51 46.25 -41.55
N MET A 27 33.55 45.61 -40.99
CA MET A 27 34.66 44.74 -41.48
C MET A 27 35.10 43.80 -40.33
N GLU A 28 35.33 42.49 -40.50
CA GLU A 28 36.45 41.77 -41.16
C GLU A 28 37.82 41.86 -40.47
N THR A 29 38.33 40.72 -39.98
CA THR A 29 39.60 40.05 -40.41
C THR A 29 39.76 38.70 -39.65
N THR A 30 39.56 37.54 -40.31
CA THR A 30 40.57 36.58 -40.86
C THR A 30 41.50 35.97 -39.79
N MET A 31 41.78 34.66 -39.67
CA MET A 31 42.14 33.67 -40.71
C MET A 31 42.28 32.24 -40.08
N THR A 32 41.96 31.22 -40.89
CA THR A 32 42.00 29.72 -40.74
C THR A 32 43.43 29.09 -40.81
N PRO A 33 43.71 27.74 -40.99
CA PRO A 33 43.05 26.42 -40.72
C PRO A 33 43.94 25.20 -40.22
N ARG A 34 43.33 24.10 -39.69
CA ARG A 34 43.60 22.59 -39.77
C ARG A 34 45.00 21.98 -39.42
N PRO A 35 45.25 20.62 -39.23
CA PRO A 35 44.44 19.36 -39.37
C PRO A 35 44.63 18.19 -38.32
N LEU A 36 43.81 17.11 -38.46
CA LEU A 36 43.97 15.63 -38.20
C LEU A 36 44.58 14.98 -36.91
N GLY A 37 43.89 13.94 -36.39
CA GLY A 37 44.43 12.76 -35.65
C GLY A 37 43.49 12.24 -34.52
N MET A 38 42.66 11.21 -34.69
CA MET A 38 42.85 9.76 -34.41
C MET A 38 42.85 9.35 -32.90
N LEU A 39 41.81 8.58 -32.49
CA LEU A 39 41.61 7.64 -31.35
C LEU A 39 42.22 7.91 -29.95
N LEU A 40 41.41 7.88 -28.88
CA LEU A 40 41.25 6.78 -27.88
C LEU A 40 40.44 7.22 -26.62
N LEU A 41 39.79 6.23 -25.99
CA LEU A 41 39.03 6.28 -24.72
C LEU A 41 39.79 6.91 -23.53
N LEU A 42 39.05 7.60 -22.63
CA LEU A 42 39.00 7.43 -21.16
C LEU A 42 38.53 8.72 -20.45
N GLY A 43 37.66 8.57 -19.43
CA GLY A 43 37.57 9.51 -18.32
C GLY A 43 36.16 10.00 -17.95
N LEU A 44 35.37 9.16 -17.28
CA LEU A 44 34.34 9.60 -16.34
C LEU A 44 35.03 10.33 -15.17
N LEU A 45 34.68 11.60 -14.95
CA LEU A 45 35.05 12.40 -13.78
C LEU A 45 33.78 13.10 -13.30
N GLY A 46 33.03 12.44 -12.41
CA GLY A 46 32.18 13.10 -11.43
C GLY A 46 32.99 13.17 -10.13
N ALA A 47 33.53 14.35 -9.81
CA ALA A 47 34.52 14.53 -8.77
C ALA A 47 33.87 14.93 -7.43
N CYS A 48 34.38 14.34 -6.33
CA CYS A 48 34.34 14.89 -4.97
C CYS A 48 34.79 16.38 -5.04
N GLN A 49 33.87 17.34 -5.13
CA GLN A 49 34.17 18.78 -5.23
C GLN A 49 33.41 19.58 -4.18
N GLY A 50 33.74 19.30 -2.91
CA GLY A 50 33.57 20.24 -1.80
C GLY A 50 34.89 20.99 -1.53
N HIS A 51 34.81 22.28 -1.27
CA HIS A 51 35.92 23.18 -0.91
C HIS A 51 36.81 22.58 0.19
N ILE A 52 38.07 22.27 -0.11
CA ILE A 52 39.09 21.96 0.90
C ILE A 52 39.84 23.26 1.24
N ASP A 53 39.18 24.18 1.92
CA ASP A 53 39.83 25.33 2.55
C ASP A 53 39.68 25.21 4.08
N GLY A 54 40.49 24.33 4.64
CA GLY A 54 40.70 24.17 6.08
C GLY A 54 42.00 23.39 6.31
N PRO A 55 42.80 23.71 7.34
CA PRO A 55 43.95 22.86 7.67
C PRO A 55 43.41 21.46 7.96
N ALA A 56 44.16 20.43 7.56
CA ALA A 56 43.89 19.04 7.94
C ALA A 56 43.42 19.02 9.41
N GLY A 57 42.15 18.69 9.62
CA GLY A 57 41.59 18.53 10.95
C GLY A 57 42.45 17.53 11.72
N PRO A 58 42.51 17.63 13.06
CA PRO A 58 43.27 16.66 13.83
C PRO A 58 42.74 15.28 13.43
N GLY A 59 43.65 14.39 13.00
CA GLY A 59 43.28 13.01 12.81
C GLY A 59 42.51 12.54 14.03
N ASP A 60 41.49 11.72 13.80
CA ASP A 60 41.00 10.89 14.90
C ASP A 60 42.24 10.26 15.54
N GLY A 61 42.33 10.27 16.86
CA GLY A 61 43.55 9.88 17.55
C GLY A 61 43.90 8.42 17.30
N SER A 62 44.58 8.11 16.20
CA SER A 62 45.42 6.92 15.99
C SER A 62 46.26 7.10 14.72
N THR A 63 47.57 7.16 14.93
CA THR A 63 48.68 7.03 13.96
C THR A 63 49.15 8.28 13.19
N GLY A 64 49.89 9.14 13.90
CA GLY A 64 50.86 10.03 13.25
C GLY A 64 52.10 9.24 12.75
N PRO A 65 52.88 9.77 11.79
CA PRO A 65 54.03 9.08 11.25
C PRO A 65 55.17 9.03 12.29
N GLY A 66 55.30 7.89 12.97
CA GLY A 66 56.41 7.65 13.91
C GLY A 66 56.04 6.90 15.19
N ASP A 67 54.76 6.65 15.47
CA ASP A 67 54.38 5.78 16.58
C ASP A 67 54.50 4.30 16.17
N PRO A 68 55.01 3.41 17.06
CA PRO A 68 54.93 1.97 16.82
C PRO A 68 53.45 1.58 16.67
N PRO A 69 53.10 0.59 15.82
CA PRO A 69 51.72 0.21 15.62
C PRO A 69 51.16 -0.21 16.98
N GLY A 70 50.23 0.58 17.52
CA GLY A 70 49.33 0.07 18.54
C GLY A 70 48.50 -1.03 17.87
N GLU A 71 48.35 -2.16 18.54
CA GLU A 71 47.49 -3.26 18.08
C GLU A 71 46.10 -2.67 17.78
N ASP A 72 45.71 -2.70 16.50
CA ASP A 72 44.36 -2.33 16.06
C ASP A 72 43.44 -3.44 16.58
N PRO A 73 42.39 -3.17 17.38
CA PRO A 73 41.50 -4.21 17.89
C PRO A 73 40.87 -5.07 16.80
N ALA A 74 40.92 -4.63 15.54
CA ALA A 74 40.49 -5.43 14.40
C ALA A 74 41.54 -6.42 13.84
N ASP A 75 42.84 -6.28 14.18
CA ASP A 75 43.88 -7.23 13.79
C ASP A 75 43.77 -8.59 14.54
N ASP A 76 42.99 -8.63 15.62
CA ASP A 76 42.68 -9.84 16.41
C ASP A 76 41.33 -10.50 16.03
N LEU A 77 40.59 -9.94 15.05
CA LEU A 77 39.28 -10.47 14.65
C LEU A 77 39.41 -11.69 13.72
N PRO A 78 38.50 -12.69 13.81
CA PRO A 78 38.53 -13.87 12.95
C PRO A 78 38.28 -13.50 11.48
N PRO A 79 38.82 -14.24 10.50
CA PRO A 79 38.56 -14.00 9.08
C PRO A 79 37.07 -14.20 8.76
N PRO A 80 36.52 -13.50 7.73
CA PRO A 80 35.13 -13.65 7.32
C PRO A 80 34.83 -15.05 6.78
N CYS A 81 33.59 -15.49 6.95
CA CYS A 81 33.08 -16.68 6.27
C CYS A 81 32.47 -16.36 4.89
N ASP A 82 32.37 -17.36 4.02
CA ASP A 82 31.89 -17.18 2.63
C ASP A 82 30.51 -16.52 2.56
N GLU A 83 29.60 -16.87 3.48
CA GLU A 83 28.25 -16.29 3.57
C GLU A 83 28.29 -14.80 3.96
N GLU A 84 29.19 -14.39 4.86
CA GLU A 84 29.39 -12.98 5.22
C GLU A 84 29.96 -12.17 4.07
N LEU A 85 30.88 -12.77 3.29
CA LEU A 85 31.43 -12.13 2.10
C LEU A 85 30.37 -11.93 1.01
N VAL A 86 29.45 -12.90 0.84
CA VAL A 86 28.32 -12.78 -0.08
C VAL A 86 27.33 -11.73 0.41
N TRP A 87 27.01 -11.73 1.71
CA TRP A 87 26.12 -10.73 2.29
C TRP A 87 26.71 -9.32 2.15
N PHE A 88 27.97 -9.13 2.55
CA PHE A 88 28.69 -7.86 2.45
C PHE A 88 28.73 -7.35 1.03
N GLU A 89 29.02 -8.22 0.06
CA GLU A 89 29.03 -7.83 -1.33
C GLU A 89 27.66 -7.33 -1.81
N THR A 90 26.60 -8.07 -1.46
CA THR A 90 25.24 -7.84 -1.97
C THR A 90 24.55 -6.66 -1.31
N HIS A 91 24.75 -6.47 0.00
CA HIS A 91 24.00 -5.49 0.79
C HIS A 91 24.80 -4.23 1.08
N LEU A 92 26.14 -4.29 1.11
CA LEU A 92 26.95 -3.15 1.52
C LEU A 92 27.90 -2.67 0.42
N TRP A 93 28.59 -3.57 -0.26
CA TRP A 93 29.55 -3.20 -1.29
C TRP A 93 28.88 -2.67 -2.55
N GLN A 94 28.03 -3.46 -3.21
CA GLN A 94 27.40 -3.08 -4.47
C GLN A 94 26.46 -1.87 -4.33
N PRO A 95 25.60 -1.78 -3.30
CA PRO A 95 24.63 -0.68 -3.22
C PRO A 95 25.23 0.63 -2.71
N LEU A 96 26.30 0.57 -1.91
CA LEU A 96 26.79 1.71 -1.15
C LEU A 96 28.29 1.94 -1.31
N LEU A 97 29.15 1.02 -0.83
CA LEU A 97 30.58 1.30 -0.69
C LEU A 97 31.29 1.47 -2.05
N SER A 98 30.91 0.68 -3.07
CA SER A 98 31.49 0.76 -4.41
C SER A 98 31.03 1.98 -5.22
N VAL A 99 29.92 2.60 -4.82
CA VAL A 99 29.28 3.69 -5.56
C VAL A 99 29.59 5.04 -4.89
N GLN A 100 29.43 5.13 -3.57
CA GLN A 100 29.49 6.39 -2.82
C GLN A 100 30.80 6.54 -2.03
N CYS A 101 31.42 5.44 -1.58
CA CYS A 101 32.55 5.52 -0.64
C CYS A 101 33.93 5.33 -1.28
N VAL A 102 34.08 4.35 -2.19
CA VAL A 102 35.39 3.91 -2.72
C VAL A 102 36.17 5.02 -3.45
N GLY A 103 35.46 5.94 -4.11
CA GLY A 103 36.10 7.05 -4.83
C GLY A 103 36.89 7.99 -3.92
N CYS A 104 36.38 8.20 -2.71
CA CYS A 104 37.00 9.07 -1.72
C CYS A 104 37.86 8.25 -0.71
N HIS A 105 37.48 7.00 -0.39
CA HIS A 105 38.14 6.04 0.53
C HIS A 105 39.03 5.00 -0.17
N SER A 106 39.90 5.40 -1.11
CA SER A 106 40.89 4.50 -1.72
C SER A 106 42.31 4.87 -1.34
N SER A 107 43.30 4.04 -1.70
CA SER A 107 44.73 4.32 -1.44
C SER A 107 45.22 5.64 -2.08
N GLU A 108 44.60 6.04 -3.19
CA GLU A 108 44.88 7.28 -3.90
C GLU A 108 43.85 8.39 -3.59
N GLY A 109 42.83 8.07 -2.79
CA GLY A 109 41.72 8.97 -2.48
C GLY A 109 42.07 10.08 -1.48
N PRO A 110 41.22 11.12 -1.40
CA PRO A 110 41.33 12.17 -0.38
C PRO A 110 41.25 11.63 1.06
N ALA A 111 40.53 10.52 1.30
CA ALA A 111 40.38 9.89 2.62
C ALA A 111 41.38 8.74 2.88
N ARG A 112 42.49 8.65 2.11
CA ARG A 112 43.51 7.58 2.24
C ARG A 112 44.19 7.46 3.61
N ASN A 113 44.06 8.47 4.47
CA ASN A 113 44.61 8.48 5.83
C ASN A 113 43.55 8.15 6.90
N THR A 114 42.35 7.72 6.50
CA THR A 114 41.28 7.31 7.42
C THR A 114 41.35 5.81 7.72
N ARG A 115 40.58 5.36 8.72
CA ARG A 115 40.47 3.93 9.08
C ARG A 115 39.80 3.07 7.99
N LEU A 116 39.06 3.70 7.08
CA LEU A 116 38.41 3.05 5.94
C LEU A 116 39.21 3.30 4.66
N VAL A 117 39.88 2.26 4.16
CA VAL A 117 40.58 2.27 2.87
C VAL A 117 40.14 1.04 2.07
N LEU A 118 39.40 1.28 1.00
CA LEU A 118 38.77 0.32 0.10
C LEU A 118 39.62 0.13 -1.17
N GLN A 119 39.59 -1.09 -1.70
CA GLN A 119 40.25 -1.52 -2.92
C GLN A 119 39.25 -1.64 -4.07
N SER A 120 39.70 -1.43 -5.31
CA SER A 120 38.85 -1.68 -6.48
C SER A 120 38.66 -3.17 -6.73
N GLU A 121 37.57 -3.52 -7.42
CA GLU A 121 37.26 -4.92 -7.78
C GLU A 121 38.31 -5.57 -8.70
N GLU A 122 39.18 -4.76 -9.30
CA GLU A 122 40.30 -5.22 -10.14
C GLU A 122 41.45 -5.82 -9.33
N VAL A 123 41.47 -5.61 -8.00
CA VAL A 123 42.51 -6.13 -7.10
C VAL A 123 42.14 -7.54 -6.63
N GLU A 124 43.06 -8.50 -6.81
CA GLU A 124 42.86 -9.86 -6.29
C GLU A 124 42.70 -9.83 -4.76
N GLY A 125 41.61 -10.45 -4.26
CA GLY A 125 41.28 -10.45 -2.83
C GLY A 125 40.55 -9.20 -2.34
N TRP A 126 40.10 -8.31 -3.23
CA TRP A 126 39.38 -7.08 -2.86
C TRP A 126 38.20 -7.33 -1.91
N ARG A 127 37.45 -8.43 -2.10
CA ARG A 127 36.23 -8.72 -1.35
C ARG A 127 36.52 -8.90 0.14
N GLU A 128 37.51 -9.73 0.45
CA GLU A 128 37.96 -9.96 1.83
C GLU A 128 38.65 -8.72 2.41
N ALA A 129 39.47 -8.03 1.61
CA ALA A 129 40.15 -6.81 2.04
C ALA A 129 39.17 -5.68 2.40
N ASN A 130 38.12 -5.48 1.59
CA ASN A 130 37.11 -4.45 1.80
C ASN A 130 36.15 -4.79 2.93
N TYR A 131 35.80 -6.08 3.08
CA TYR A 131 35.06 -6.55 4.25
C TYR A 131 35.80 -6.20 5.53
N LEU A 132 37.08 -6.59 5.62
CA LEU A 132 37.90 -6.33 6.79
C LEU A 132 38.05 -4.83 7.04
N ALA A 133 38.34 -4.03 6.01
CA ALA A 133 38.47 -2.58 6.14
C ALA A 133 37.18 -1.92 6.67
N THR A 134 36.01 -2.37 6.22
CA THR A 134 34.71 -1.88 6.69
C THR A 134 34.44 -2.32 8.12
N ARG A 135 34.77 -3.58 8.44
CA ARG A 135 34.65 -4.17 9.77
C ARG A 135 35.45 -3.39 10.82
N ARG A 136 36.66 -2.92 10.48
CA ARG A 136 37.48 -2.07 11.38
C ARG A 136 36.75 -0.81 11.82
N VAL A 137 36.01 -0.19 10.90
CA VAL A 137 35.28 1.06 11.17
C VAL A 137 33.96 0.77 11.88
N ALA A 138 33.36 -0.38 11.63
CA ALA A 138 32.16 -0.85 12.31
C ALA A 138 32.37 -1.13 13.81
N VAL A 139 33.52 -1.70 14.20
CA VAL A 139 33.81 -2.04 15.61
C VAL A 139 34.43 -0.88 16.40
N ALA A 140 34.86 0.19 15.72
CA ALA A 140 35.30 1.40 16.38
C ALA A 140 34.08 2.23 16.79
N GLU A 141 34.00 2.68 18.04
CA GLU A 141 32.84 3.41 18.58
C GLU A 141 33.21 4.81 19.08
N ALA A 142 32.25 5.73 19.01
CA ALA A 142 32.26 7.00 19.72
C ALA A 142 30.93 7.19 20.45
N GLY A 143 30.95 7.41 21.77
CA GLY A 143 29.72 7.59 22.55
C GLY A 143 28.81 6.36 22.62
N GLY A 144 29.35 5.15 22.39
CA GLY A 144 28.58 3.89 22.38
C GLY A 144 27.85 3.60 21.07
N MET A 145 28.20 4.29 19.97
CA MET A 145 27.70 4.00 18.63
C MET A 145 28.86 3.74 17.66
N PRO A 146 28.71 2.80 16.71
CA PRO A 146 29.68 2.52 15.64
C PRO A 146 30.05 3.76 14.81
N LEU A 147 31.34 3.95 14.55
CA LEU A 147 31.82 5.01 13.65
C LEU A 147 31.27 4.84 12.24
N LEU A 148 31.01 3.60 11.81
CA LEU A 148 30.38 3.30 10.52
C LEU A 148 28.93 3.82 10.41
N LEU A 149 28.25 4.05 11.54
CA LEU A 149 26.94 4.70 11.59
C LEU A 149 27.04 6.20 11.78
N LEU A 150 28.00 6.66 12.60
CA LEU A 150 28.13 8.08 12.96
C LEU A 150 28.77 8.95 11.88
N LYS A 151 29.78 8.42 11.17
CA LYS A 151 30.55 9.20 10.21
C LYS A 151 29.75 9.43 8.92
N PRO A 152 29.21 8.42 8.23
CA PRO A 152 28.51 8.64 6.97
C PRO A 152 27.24 9.52 7.12
N THR A 153 26.67 9.63 8.32
CA THR A 153 25.45 10.41 8.63
C THR A 153 25.74 11.80 9.21
N ASP A 154 27.01 12.19 9.33
CA ASP A 154 27.46 13.43 9.97
C ASP A 154 27.06 13.58 11.46
N LEU A 155 26.65 12.48 12.10
CA LEU A 155 26.32 12.44 13.54
C LEU A 155 27.55 12.39 14.45
N HIS A 156 28.74 12.13 13.89
CA HIS A 156 29.99 12.21 14.64
C HIS A 156 30.35 13.68 14.95
N PRO A 157 30.87 14.03 16.15
CA PRO A 157 31.24 15.42 16.49
C PRO A 157 32.23 16.09 15.54
N ASP A 158 33.13 15.29 14.94
CA ASP A 158 34.10 15.74 13.92
C ASP A 158 33.56 15.72 12.48
N GLY A 159 32.29 15.34 12.29
CA GLY A 159 31.59 15.24 11.01
C GLY A 159 32.19 14.28 9.98
N HIS A 160 31.63 14.31 8.76
CA HIS A 160 32.18 13.70 7.54
C HIS A 160 32.73 14.76 6.59
N THR A 161 33.97 14.61 6.15
CA THR A 161 34.59 15.61 5.25
C THR A 161 34.42 15.19 3.79
N GLY A 162 33.33 15.67 3.17
CA GLY A 162 33.03 15.51 1.74
C GLY A 162 32.30 14.21 1.38
N GLY A 163 31.83 14.11 0.13
CA GLY A 163 30.95 13.02 -0.33
C GLY A 163 29.47 13.26 0.05
N ASP A 164 28.58 12.41 -0.48
CA ASP A 164 27.18 12.41 -0.09
C ASP A 164 27.02 11.75 1.29
N LEU A 165 26.19 12.34 2.14
CA LEU A 165 25.88 11.80 3.46
C LEU A 165 24.80 10.72 3.35
N VAL A 166 24.91 9.69 4.20
CA VAL A 166 23.89 8.66 4.38
C VAL A 166 22.79 9.20 5.28
N ASP A 167 21.54 9.17 4.81
CA ASP A 167 20.38 9.53 5.61
C ASP A 167 20.08 8.45 6.67
N VAL A 168 19.78 8.86 7.91
CA VAL A 168 19.56 7.97 9.07
C VAL A 168 18.30 7.08 8.93
N ASP A 169 17.35 7.43 8.09
CA ASP A 169 16.15 6.63 7.82
C ASP A 169 16.31 5.76 6.56
N SER A 170 17.46 5.87 5.87
CA SER A 170 17.71 5.15 4.63
C SER A 170 17.94 3.65 4.83
N ARG A 171 17.69 2.89 3.75
CA ARG A 171 18.13 1.49 3.66
C ARG A 171 19.63 1.34 3.90
N ALA A 172 20.45 2.25 3.35
CA ALA A 172 21.90 2.24 3.53
C ALA A 172 22.30 2.36 5.01
N TYR A 173 21.61 3.20 5.79
CA TYR A 173 21.85 3.29 7.24
C TYR A 173 21.48 1.99 7.97
N ARG A 174 20.36 1.36 7.61
CA ARG A 174 19.98 0.06 8.17
C ARG A 174 20.99 -1.04 7.84
N GLU A 175 21.46 -1.12 6.59
CA GLU A 175 22.46 -2.10 6.15
C GLU A 175 23.83 -1.86 6.80
N LEU A 176 24.25 -0.59 6.98
CA LEU A 176 25.41 -0.24 7.79
C LEU A 176 25.23 -0.67 9.25
N GLY A 177 24.01 -0.55 9.79
CA GLY A 177 23.65 -0.97 11.15
C GLY A 177 23.69 -2.48 11.33
N GLU A 178 23.13 -3.24 10.39
CA GLU A 178 23.17 -4.69 10.37
C GLU A 178 24.62 -5.20 10.25
N PHE A 179 25.42 -4.59 9.38
CA PHE A 179 26.84 -4.91 9.29
C PHE A 179 27.60 -4.54 10.57
N SER A 180 27.29 -3.39 11.19
CA SER A 180 27.92 -2.99 12.45
C SER A 180 27.57 -3.91 13.61
N ALA A 181 26.32 -4.40 13.67
CA ALA A 181 25.89 -5.36 14.67
C ALA A 181 26.59 -6.72 14.50
N SER A 182 26.80 -7.17 13.25
CA SER A 182 27.49 -8.44 12.96
C SER A 182 29.02 -8.35 13.08
N ALA A 183 29.61 -7.18 12.82
CA ALA A 183 31.05 -6.94 12.78
C ALA A 183 31.79 -7.26 14.10
N ALA A 184 31.11 -7.15 15.25
CA ALA A 184 31.69 -7.43 16.57
C ALA A 184 31.62 -8.91 16.97
N SER A 185 30.99 -9.78 16.17
CA SER A 185 30.82 -11.19 16.51
C SER A 185 32.12 -12.02 16.31
N GLU A 186 32.40 -12.94 17.23
CA GLU A 186 33.63 -13.76 17.25
C GLU A 186 33.49 -15.11 16.51
N ALA A 187 32.33 -15.42 15.91
CA ALA A 187 32.09 -16.74 15.31
C ALA A 187 31.17 -16.66 14.08
N CYS A 188 31.51 -17.44 13.05
CA CYS A 188 30.66 -17.72 11.89
C CYS A 188 29.41 -18.57 12.19
N ASP A 189 28.89 -18.53 13.42
CA ASP A 189 27.69 -19.24 13.83
C ASP A 189 26.54 -18.25 13.95
N ALA A 190 25.78 -18.11 12.86
CA ALA A 190 24.49 -17.41 12.71
C ALA A 190 24.43 -15.93 13.19
N PRO A 191 23.67 -15.05 12.50
CA PRO A 191 23.57 -13.65 12.91
C PRO A 191 23.05 -13.55 14.35
N ALA A 192 23.74 -12.75 15.17
CA ALA A 192 23.41 -12.49 16.57
C ALA A 192 22.02 -11.85 16.78
N ASP A 193 21.36 -11.43 15.70
CA ASP A 193 19.98 -10.91 15.64
C ASP A 193 19.11 -11.64 14.59
N ALA A 194 19.29 -12.94 14.37
CA ALA A 194 18.18 -13.72 13.82
C ALA A 194 16.98 -13.55 14.76
N PRO A 195 15.78 -13.16 14.26
CA PRO A 195 14.62 -13.05 15.11
C PRO A 195 14.44 -14.39 15.84
N PRO A 196 14.17 -14.37 17.15
CA PRO A 196 14.22 -15.58 17.96
C PRO A 196 13.35 -16.66 17.32
N ALA A 197 13.87 -17.88 17.30
CA ALA A 197 13.13 -19.02 16.78
C ALA A 197 11.75 -19.07 17.45
N CYS A 198 10.73 -19.36 16.65
CA CYS A 198 9.37 -19.42 17.17
C CYS A 198 9.17 -20.70 17.98
N ASP A 199 9.00 -20.55 19.29
CA ASP A 199 8.60 -21.63 20.20
C ASP A 199 7.08 -21.91 20.14
N GLY A 200 6.36 -21.25 19.22
CA GLY A 200 4.95 -21.44 18.95
C GLY A 200 4.26 -20.15 18.47
N PRO A 201 3.00 -20.24 17.99
CA PRO A 201 2.22 -19.08 17.57
C PRO A 201 1.98 -18.10 18.73
N ILE A 202 2.21 -16.80 18.47
CA ILE A 202 2.00 -15.73 19.45
C ILE A 202 0.76 -14.91 19.04
N PRO A 203 -0.28 -14.82 19.88
CA PRO A 203 -1.47 -14.04 19.56
C PRO A 203 -1.19 -12.53 19.56
N GLY A 204 -2.01 -11.77 18.84
CA GLY A 204 -1.87 -10.33 18.69
C GLY A 204 -2.34 -9.54 19.91
N ARG A 205 -2.21 -8.21 19.83
CA ARG A 205 -2.70 -7.30 20.87
C ARG A 205 -4.23 -7.23 20.89
N ARG A 206 -4.79 -6.82 22.01
CA ARG A 206 -6.23 -6.52 22.16
C ARG A 206 -6.64 -5.37 21.25
N LEU A 207 -7.85 -5.43 20.68
CA LEU A 207 -8.33 -4.45 19.70
C LEU A 207 -9.82 -4.15 19.90
N LEU A 208 -10.24 -2.94 19.50
CA LEU A 208 -11.61 -2.64 19.14
C LEU A 208 -11.64 -2.41 17.63
N ARG A 209 -12.42 -3.20 16.90
CA ARG A 209 -12.50 -3.09 15.44
C ARG A 209 -13.83 -2.45 15.07
N ARG A 210 -13.80 -1.26 14.49
CA ARG A 210 -15.02 -0.64 13.95
C ARG A 210 -15.53 -1.49 12.78
N LEU A 211 -16.85 -1.56 12.61
CA LEU A 211 -17.44 -2.11 11.40
C LEU A 211 -17.05 -1.22 10.20
N THR A 212 -16.52 -1.84 9.15
CA THR A 212 -16.36 -1.22 7.83
C THR A 212 -17.73 -0.89 7.22
N PRO A 213 -17.82 0.02 6.24
CA PRO A 213 -19.06 0.36 5.56
C PRO A 213 -19.87 -0.86 5.07
N SER A 214 -19.20 -1.85 4.48
CA SER A 214 -19.85 -3.07 4.01
C SER A 214 -20.30 -3.99 5.15
N GLU A 215 -19.51 -4.10 6.22
CA GLU A 215 -19.90 -4.85 7.43
C GLU A 215 -21.07 -4.17 8.15
N TYR A 216 -21.14 -2.85 8.17
CA TYR A 216 -22.27 -2.10 8.72
C TYR A 216 -23.56 -2.44 7.97
N ASP A 217 -23.56 -2.32 6.64
CA ASP A 217 -24.73 -2.62 5.81
C ASP A 217 -25.17 -4.08 5.94
N ALA A 218 -24.22 -5.03 5.93
CA ALA A 218 -24.52 -6.46 6.12
C ALA A 218 -25.10 -6.73 7.53
N THR A 219 -24.51 -6.13 8.56
CA THR A 219 -24.98 -6.28 9.95
C THR A 219 -26.37 -5.70 10.13
N VAL A 220 -26.65 -4.52 9.54
CA VAL A 220 -27.97 -3.89 9.57
C VAL A 220 -29.00 -4.74 8.84
N ARG A 221 -28.66 -5.29 7.68
CA ARG A 221 -29.54 -6.20 6.93
C ARG A 221 -29.91 -7.41 7.77
N ASP A 222 -28.97 -8.07 8.43
CA ASP A 222 -29.26 -9.28 9.21
C ASP A 222 -29.92 -8.99 10.57
N LEU A 223 -29.65 -7.82 11.15
CA LEU A 223 -30.20 -7.39 12.43
C LEU A 223 -31.64 -6.87 12.29
N LEU A 224 -31.86 -5.93 11.36
CA LEU A 224 -33.14 -5.27 11.16
C LEU A 224 -33.97 -5.97 10.09
N GLY A 225 -33.31 -6.62 9.12
CA GLY A 225 -34.00 -7.17 7.97
C GLY A 225 -34.47 -6.08 6.99
N VAL A 226 -33.78 -4.96 6.98
CA VAL A 226 -34.00 -3.81 6.12
C VAL A 226 -32.85 -3.75 5.12
N ASP A 227 -33.15 -3.76 3.83
CA ASP A 227 -32.12 -3.51 2.82
C ASP A 227 -31.75 -2.03 2.84
N ALA A 228 -30.51 -1.77 3.24
CA ALA A 228 -29.91 -0.45 3.28
C ALA A 228 -28.47 -0.53 2.75
N ALA A 229 -28.07 0.52 2.05
CA ALA A 229 -26.74 0.68 1.46
C ALA A 229 -26.13 2.00 1.94
N TYR A 230 -26.12 2.21 3.26
CA TYR A 230 -25.62 3.44 3.88
C TYR A 230 -24.11 3.53 3.80
N GLY A 231 -23.41 2.39 3.78
CA GLY A 231 -21.96 2.34 3.71
C GLY A 231 -21.37 3.15 2.55
N ALA A 232 -22.02 3.13 1.38
CA ALA A 232 -21.58 3.91 0.22
C ALA A 232 -21.69 5.44 0.39
N SER A 233 -22.44 5.91 1.40
CA SER A 233 -22.58 7.34 1.73
C SER A 233 -21.67 7.78 2.88
N PHE A 234 -20.96 6.85 3.52
CA PHE A 234 -20.04 7.16 4.59
C PHE A 234 -18.72 7.72 4.05
N ALA A 235 -18.03 8.50 4.87
CA ALA A 235 -16.64 8.88 4.60
C ALA A 235 -15.82 7.61 4.33
N ALA A 236 -14.97 7.66 3.30
CA ALA A 236 -14.15 6.53 2.92
C ALA A 236 -13.14 6.19 4.03
N ASP A 237 -12.94 4.90 4.22
CA ASP A 237 -11.95 4.38 5.16
C ASP A 237 -10.56 4.37 4.52
N GLU A 238 -9.53 4.58 5.32
CA GLU A 238 -8.15 4.46 4.87
C GLU A 238 -7.83 3.00 4.51
N VAL A 239 -7.23 2.81 3.34
CA VAL A 239 -6.85 1.50 2.82
C VAL A 239 -5.37 1.27 3.10
N VAL A 240 -5.07 0.31 3.97
CA VAL A 240 -3.70 0.00 4.40
C VAL A 240 -3.34 -1.40 3.91
N HIS A 241 -2.24 -1.49 3.17
CA HIS A 241 -1.85 -2.70 2.43
C HIS A 241 -3.00 -3.31 1.61
N GLY A 242 -3.83 -2.48 0.98
CA GLY A 242 -4.95 -2.90 0.12
C GLY A 242 -6.24 -3.29 0.86
N PHE A 243 -6.25 -3.30 2.20
CA PHE A 243 -7.45 -3.66 2.96
C PHE A 243 -8.05 -2.44 3.67
N ASP A 244 -9.38 -2.34 3.62
CA ASP A 244 -10.17 -1.25 4.22
C ASP A 244 -10.62 -1.56 5.65
N ASN A 245 -10.06 -2.60 6.31
CA ASN A 245 -10.57 -3.14 7.56
C ASN A 245 -9.54 -3.20 8.71
N GLN A 246 -8.47 -2.41 8.56
CA GLN A 246 -7.37 -2.31 9.52
C GLN A 246 -7.77 -1.49 10.75
N ALA A 247 -7.77 -2.13 11.93
CA ALA A 247 -8.33 -1.57 13.16
C ALA A 247 -7.75 -0.21 13.56
N GLU A 248 -6.45 0.01 13.35
CA GLU A 248 -5.76 1.27 13.68
C GLU A 248 -6.15 2.42 12.74
N ALA A 249 -6.53 2.11 11.50
CA ALA A 249 -6.90 3.09 10.48
C ALA A 249 -8.39 3.46 10.53
N LEU A 250 -9.24 2.60 11.12
CA LEU A 250 -10.69 2.81 11.20
C LEU A 250 -11.12 3.82 12.29
N VAL A 251 -10.71 5.07 12.11
CA VAL A 251 -11.04 6.18 13.01
C VAL A 251 -12.44 6.73 12.70
N VAL A 252 -13.12 7.28 13.72
CA VAL A 252 -14.39 7.99 13.55
C VAL A 252 -14.12 9.50 13.52
N SER A 253 -14.27 10.11 12.36
CA SER A 253 -14.27 11.55 12.20
C SER A 253 -15.61 12.16 12.61
N ASP A 254 -15.66 13.48 12.84
CA ASP A 254 -16.92 14.19 13.13
C ASP A 254 -17.96 13.99 12.02
N LEU A 255 -17.52 13.99 10.75
CA LEU A 255 -18.38 13.73 9.60
C LEU A 255 -18.95 12.31 9.65
N LEU A 256 -18.12 11.30 9.91
CA LEU A 256 -18.58 9.92 9.99
C LEU A 256 -19.54 9.72 11.16
N ALA A 257 -19.29 10.36 12.31
CA ALA A 257 -20.21 10.33 13.45
C ALA A 257 -21.60 10.87 13.08
N ASP A 258 -21.66 11.99 12.35
CA ASP A 258 -22.92 12.56 11.87
C ASP A 258 -23.63 11.65 10.84
N GLN A 259 -22.88 11.04 9.92
CA GLN A 259 -23.42 10.10 8.95
C GLN A 259 -24.01 8.85 9.62
N LEU A 260 -23.30 8.28 10.61
CA LEU A 260 -23.78 7.14 11.39
C LEU A 260 -25.04 7.49 12.20
N ARG A 261 -25.13 8.71 12.75
CA ARG A 261 -26.33 9.18 13.44
C ARG A 261 -27.52 9.28 12.48
N LEU A 262 -27.34 9.91 11.32
CA LEU A 262 -28.39 10.04 10.31
C LEU A 262 -28.86 8.67 9.80
N ALA A 263 -27.94 7.75 9.55
CA ALA A 263 -28.27 6.37 9.17
C ALA A 263 -29.06 5.66 10.28
N ALA A 264 -28.66 5.79 11.55
CA ALA A 264 -29.37 5.18 12.67
C ALA A 264 -30.80 5.74 12.88
N GLU A 265 -30.99 7.05 12.69
CA GLU A 265 -32.30 7.71 12.73
C GLU A 265 -33.24 7.15 11.67
N ASP A 266 -32.80 7.08 10.41
CA ASP A 266 -33.60 6.53 9.32
C ASP A 266 -33.86 5.03 9.49
N LEU A 267 -32.83 4.24 9.81
CA LEU A 267 -32.95 2.80 9.99
C LEU A 267 -33.96 2.43 11.09
N ALA A 268 -33.99 3.19 12.18
CA ALA A 268 -34.97 2.99 13.24
C ALA A 268 -36.41 3.24 12.76
N ALA A 269 -36.63 4.32 12.00
CA ALA A 269 -37.93 4.64 11.43
C ALA A 269 -38.38 3.57 10.40
N ARG A 270 -37.46 3.12 9.55
CA ARG A 270 -37.70 2.05 8.57
C ARG A 270 -38.00 0.72 9.26
N ALA A 271 -37.23 0.33 10.27
CA ALA A 271 -37.47 -0.91 11.02
C ALA A 271 -38.88 -0.98 11.62
N LEU A 272 -39.41 0.12 12.16
CA LEU A 272 -40.77 0.16 12.71
C LEU A 272 -41.88 0.13 11.65
N SER A 273 -41.60 0.64 10.45
CA SER A 273 -42.58 0.66 9.36
C SER A 273 -42.59 -0.64 8.55
N GLU A 274 -41.42 -1.22 8.31
CA GLU A 274 -41.21 -2.38 7.43
C GLU A 274 -41.15 -3.72 8.21
N ARG A 275 -40.62 -3.72 9.45
CA ARG A 275 -40.19 -4.93 10.18
C ARG A 275 -40.76 -5.00 11.61
N ARG A 276 -42.08 -4.88 11.72
CA ARG A 276 -42.79 -4.81 13.02
C ARG A 276 -42.60 -6.05 13.91
N GLU A 277 -42.28 -7.19 13.33
CA GLU A 277 -42.00 -8.44 14.03
C GLU A 277 -40.68 -8.43 14.81
N LEU A 278 -39.81 -7.43 14.61
CA LEU A 278 -38.66 -7.19 15.49
C LEU A 278 -39.09 -6.93 16.94
N VAL A 279 -40.31 -6.45 17.15
CA VAL A 279 -40.89 -6.22 18.47
C VAL A 279 -41.78 -7.39 18.85
N PRO A 280 -41.61 -8.00 20.05
CA PRO A 280 -42.30 -9.23 20.43
C PRO A 280 -43.81 -9.05 20.72
N CYS A 281 -44.33 -7.83 20.64
CA CYS A 281 -45.73 -7.50 20.84
C CYS A 281 -46.20 -6.46 19.82
N ALA A 282 -47.52 -6.25 19.72
CA ALA A 282 -48.08 -5.21 18.88
C ALA A 282 -47.74 -3.81 19.42
N LEU A 283 -47.15 -2.95 18.59
CA LEU A 283 -46.74 -1.58 18.96
C LEU A 283 -47.84 -0.75 19.62
N ALA A 284 -49.10 -0.93 19.22
CA ALA A 284 -50.25 -0.21 19.77
C ALA A 284 -50.67 -0.68 21.19
N ALA A 285 -50.17 -1.83 21.64
CA ALA A 285 -50.55 -2.46 22.90
C ALA A 285 -49.34 -2.89 23.74
N GLY A 286 -48.16 -2.34 23.46
CA GLY A 286 -46.93 -2.67 24.19
C GLY A 286 -46.97 -2.19 25.64
N ASP A 287 -46.34 -2.98 26.52
CA ASP A 287 -46.19 -2.72 27.94
C ASP A 287 -44.72 -2.83 28.37
N ASP A 288 -44.43 -2.54 29.64
CA ASP A 288 -43.05 -2.56 30.17
C ASP A 288 -42.38 -3.92 30.03
N ALA A 289 -43.15 -5.02 30.13
CA ALA A 289 -42.63 -6.37 29.96
C ALA A 289 -42.22 -6.64 28.51
N CYS A 290 -43.01 -6.16 27.54
CA CYS A 290 -42.63 -6.22 26.14
C CYS A 290 -41.42 -5.33 25.82
N ALA A 291 -41.34 -4.13 26.39
CA ALA A 291 -40.19 -3.24 26.22
C ALA A 291 -38.90 -3.89 26.75
N GLU A 292 -38.94 -4.50 27.94
CA GLU A 292 -37.79 -5.20 28.50
C GLU A 292 -37.37 -6.39 27.62
N ARG A 293 -38.33 -7.19 27.17
CA ARG A 293 -38.02 -8.31 26.27
C ARG A 293 -37.41 -7.82 24.96
N PHE A 294 -37.97 -6.77 24.35
CA PHE A 294 -37.42 -6.17 23.14
C PHE A 294 -35.97 -5.70 23.35
N VAL A 295 -35.70 -4.93 24.41
CA VAL A 295 -34.36 -4.43 24.73
C VAL A 295 -33.36 -5.57 24.88
N ARG A 296 -33.74 -6.67 25.55
CA ARG A 296 -32.87 -7.84 25.75
C ARG A 296 -32.64 -8.62 24.47
N ASP A 297 -33.71 -8.96 23.74
CA ASP A 297 -33.65 -9.79 22.54
C ASP A 297 -32.92 -9.05 21.40
N PHE A 298 -33.28 -7.78 21.15
CA PHE A 298 -32.64 -6.95 20.14
C PHE A 298 -31.20 -6.60 20.52
N GLY A 299 -30.99 -6.16 21.77
CA GLY A 299 -29.68 -5.78 22.25
C GLY A 299 -28.68 -6.95 22.23
N ARG A 300 -29.12 -8.18 22.54
CA ARG A 300 -28.26 -9.37 22.46
C ARG A 300 -27.65 -9.53 21.08
N ARG A 301 -28.45 -9.34 20.02
CA ARG A 301 -28.01 -9.45 18.63
C ARG A 301 -27.20 -8.24 18.19
N ALA A 302 -27.66 -7.03 18.51
CA ALA A 302 -27.01 -5.78 18.14
C ALA A 302 -25.60 -5.64 18.74
N PHE A 303 -25.42 -6.05 20.01
CA PHE A 303 -24.13 -5.99 20.70
C PHE A 303 -23.36 -7.30 20.62
N ARG A 304 -23.96 -8.33 20.00
CA ARG A 304 -23.40 -9.67 19.83
C ARG A 304 -23.00 -10.32 21.16
N ARG A 305 -23.66 -9.91 22.25
CA ARG A 305 -23.53 -10.45 23.62
C ARG A 305 -24.77 -10.08 24.44
N PRO A 306 -25.08 -10.79 25.53
CA PRO A 306 -26.09 -10.38 26.48
C PRO A 306 -25.80 -8.98 27.04
N LEU A 307 -26.85 -8.18 27.17
CA LEU A 307 -26.77 -6.91 27.87
C LEU A 307 -26.61 -7.15 29.36
N THR A 308 -25.81 -6.32 30.00
CA THR A 308 -25.77 -6.23 31.47
C THR A 308 -27.07 -5.58 31.98
N GLU A 309 -27.43 -5.84 33.24
CA GLU A 309 -28.62 -5.22 33.86
C GLU A 309 -28.55 -3.69 33.87
N THR A 310 -27.34 -3.13 33.97
CA THR A 310 -27.10 -1.68 33.86
C THR A 310 -27.45 -1.15 32.48
N GLU A 311 -27.07 -1.89 31.42
CA GLU A 311 -27.40 -1.54 30.03
C GLU A 311 -28.90 -1.65 29.78
N VAL A 312 -29.54 -2.75 30.21
CA VAL A 312 -31.01 -2.92 30.09
C VAL A 312 -31.74 -1.77 30.78
N GLY A 313 -31.35 -1.44 32.02
CA GLY A 313 -31.95 -0.32 32.74
C GLY A 313 -31.74 1.04 32.06
N ARG A 314 -30.61 1.25 31.35
CA ARG A 314 -30.36 2.48 30.57
C ARG A 314 -31.30 2.57 29.38
N TYR A 315 -31.46 1.50 28.60
CA TYR A 315 -32.33 1.49 27.43
C TYR A 315 -33.82 1.53 27.80
N LEU A 316 -34.24 0.92 28.91
CA LEU A 316 -35.61 1.07 29.42
C LEU A 316 -35.94 2.51 29.85
N ARG A 317 -34.98 3.22 30.45
CA ARG A 317 -35.15 4.65 30.76
C ARG A 317 -35.26 5.49 29.48
N LEU A 318 -34.49 5.17 28.45
CA LEU A 318 -34.59 5.84 27.16
C LEU A 318 -35.93 5.57 26.47
N HIS A 319 -36.38 4.32 26.47
CA HIS A 319 -37.69 3.93 25.95
C HIS A 319 -38.82 4.76 26.58
N ALA A 320 -38.77 4.98 27.89
CA ALA A 320 -39.78 5.76 28.62
C ALA A 320 -39.84 7.26 28.24
N LEU A 321 -38.83 7.78 27.53
CA LEU A 321 -38.81 9.16 27.03
C LEU A 321 -39.49 9.32 25.67
N GLY A 322 -39.75 8.23 24.96
CA GLY A 322 -40.36 8.27 23.62
C GLY A 322 -41.84 8.62 23.65
N GLU A 323 -42.34 9.16 22.53
CA GLU A 323 -43.76 9.44 22.35
C GLU A 323 -44.57 8.15 22.17
N GLY A 324 -45.07 7.62 23.29
CA GLY A 324 -45.74 6.33 23.33
C GLY A 324 -44.78 5.15 23.14
N PHE A 325 -45.33 3.93 23.10
CA PHE A 325 -44.51 2.71 23.03
C PHE A 325 -43.68 2.64 21.75
N ALA A 326 -44.26 2.95 20.58
CA ALA A 326 -43.54 2.93 19.31
C ALA A 326 -42.38 3.93 19.27
N GLY A 327 -42.60 5.17 19.74
CA GLY A 327 -41.54 6.18 19.83
C GLY A 327 -40.44 5.76 20.83
N GLY A 328 -40.80 5.06 21.91
CA GLY A 328 -39.83 4.48 22.84
C GLY A 328 -38.94 3.42 22.19
N VAL A 329 -39.53 2.52 21.40
CA VAL A 329 -38.78 1.52 20.62
C VAL A 329 -37.87 2.19 19.60
N GLU A 330 -38.37 3.22 18.89
CA GLU A 330 -37.59 3.98 17.91
C GLU A 330 -36.33 4.59 18.54
N LEU A 331 -36.48 5.28 19.68
CA LEU A 331 -35.35 5.87 20.41
C LEU A 331 -34.33 4.81 20.85
N VAL A 332 -34.79 3.63 21.28
CA VAL A 332 -33.90 2.53 21.64
C VAL A 332 -33.12 2.03 20.43
N LEU A 333 -33.78 1.83 19.28
CA LEU A 333 -33.12 1.42 18.04
C LEU A 333 -32.05 2.44 17.62
N GLN A 334 -32.40 3.73 17.59
CA GLN A 334 -31.47 4.81 17.25
C GLN A 334 -30.24 4.79 18.17
N ALA A 335 -30.45 4.67 19.48
CA ALA A 335 -29.35 4.69 20.45
C ALA A 335 -28.51 3.41 20.46
N MET A 336 -29.07 2.25 20.12
CA MET A 336 -28.30 1.01 20.01
C MET A 336 -27.46 1.00 18.73
N LEU A 337 -27.99 1.46 17.59
CA LEU A 337 -27.26 1.55 16.32
C LEU A 337 -26.13 2.59 16.33
N GLN A 338 -26.16 3.55 17.26
CA GLN A 338 -25.08 4.51 17.51
C GLN A 338 -24.13 4.09 18.64
N SER A 339 -24.40 2.96 19.30
CA SER A 339 -23.59 2.52 20.44
C SER A 339 -22.22 2.01 19.97
N PRO A 340 -21.12 2.30 20.70
CA PRO A 340 -19.85 1.63 20.45
C PRO A 340 -19.95 0.09 20.51
N ASN A 341 -20.87 -0.48 21.29
CA ASN A 341 -21.09 -1.93 21.32
C ASN A 341 -21.68 -2.49 20.01
N PHE A 342 -22.35 -1.66 19.21
CA PHE A 342 -22.84 -2.01 17.88
C PHE A 342 -21.80 -1.67 16.81
N LEU A 343 -21.23 -0.48 16.85
CA LEU A 343 -20.28 0.02 15.84
C LEU A 343 -18.91 -0.66 15.90
N TYR A 344 -18.56 -1.26 17.04
CA TYR A 344 -17.29 -1.97 17.21
C TYR A 344 -17.51 -3.44 17.58
N ARG A 345 -16.57 -4.26 17.12
CA ARG A 345 -16.33 -5.63 17.55
C ARG A 345 -15.28 -5.61 18.65
N SER A 346 -15.61 -6.21 19.79
CA SER A 346 -14.69 -6.33 20.92
C SER A 346 -13.76 -7.51 20.75
N GLU A 347 -12.46 -7.27 20.90
CA GLU A 347 -11.42 -8.29 21.01
C GLU A 347 -10.55 -7.96 22.25
N LEU A 348 -11.24 -7.64 23.35
CA LEU A 348 -10.61 -7.17 24.59
C LEU A 348 -10.37 -8.32 25.55
N GLY A 349 -11.24 -9.32 25.60
CA GLY A 349 -11.07 -10.47 26.47
C GLY A 349 -10.99 -10.16 27.97
N GLN A 350 -10.80 -11.23 28.73
CA GLN A 350 -10.65 -11.21 30.18
C GLN A 350 -9.20 -11.44 30.54
N ALA A 351 -8.66 -10.64 31.46
CA ALA A 351 -7.26 -10.72 31.87
C ALA A 351 -6.94 -12.09 32.50
N GLY A 352 -5.90 -12.74 31.98
CA GLY A 352 -5.23 -13.89 32.57
C GLY A 352 -4.10 -13.49 33.51
N ALA A 353 -3.46 -14.47 34.13
CA ALA A 353 -2.39 -14.23 35.12
C ALA A 353 -1.06 -13.75 34.49
N ASP A 354 -0.82 -14.07 33.21
CA ASP A 354 0.49 -13.96 32.55
C ASP A 354 0.53 -12.87 31.46
N GLY A 355 -0.28 -11.82 31.61
CA GLY A 355 -0.41 -10.74 30.61
C GLY A 355 -1.11 -11.17 29.30
N THR A 356 -1.68 -12.38 29.29
CA THR A 356 -2.60 -12.86 28.26
C THR A 356 -4.03 -12.43 28.58
N PHE A 357 -4.86 -12.32 27.57
CA PHE A 357 -6.29 -12.04 27.68
C PHE A 357 -7.05 -13.10 26.92
N THR A 358 -7.93 -13.83 27.60
CA THR A 358 -8.75 -14.86 26.97
C THR A 358 -10.03 -14.21 26.47
N LEU A 359 -10.30 -14.32 25.18
CA LEU A 359 -11.52 -13.81 24.59
C LEU A 359 -12.74 -14.59 25.09
N THR A 360 -13.83 -13.87 25.33
CA THR A 360 -15.08 -14.50 25.74
C THR A 360 -15.68 -15.32 24.60
N PRO A 361 -16.51 -16.35 24.88
CA PRO A 361 -17.20 -17.10 23.83
C PRO A 361 -18.00 -16.21 22.86
N TRP A 362 -18.53 -15.07 23.32
CA TRP A 362 -19.24 -14.10 22.48
C TRP A 362 -18.32 -13.31 21.54
N GLU A 363 -17.12 -12.96 22.00
CA GLU A 363 -16.08 -12.34 21.16
C GLU A 363 -15.54 -13.35 20.13
N ILE A 364 -15.41 -14.62 20.51
CA ILE A 364 -15.03 -15.71 19.57
C ILE A 364 -16.11 -15.89 18.50
N ALA A 365 -17.38 -16.00 18.89
CA ALA A 365 -18.49 -16.07 17.94
C ALA A 365 -18.50 -14.88 16.97
N THR A 366 -18.31 -13.67 17.50
CA THR A 366 -18.25 -12.45 16.68
C THR A 366 -17.09 -12.54 15.69
N GLN A 367 -15.87 -12.86 16.12
CA GLN A 367 -14.73 -12.96 15.22
C GLN A 367 -14.96 -13.97 14.09
N LEU A 368 -15.46 -15.17 14.40
CA LEU A 368 -15.76 -16.18 13.38
C LEU A 368 -16.79 -15.69 12.36
N SER A 369 -17.90 -15.11 12.84
CA SER A 369 -18.96 -14.61 11.96
C SER A 369 -18.49 -13.49 11.03
N TYR A 370 -17.66 -12.57 11.50
CA TYR A 370 -17.13 -11.49 10.65
C TYR A 370 -15.97 -11.95 9.76
N PHE A 371 -15.17 -12.92 10.20
CA PHE A 371 -14.11 -13.51 9.38
C PHE A 371 -14.70 -14.22 8.15
N PHE A 372 -15.77 -15.00 8.33
CA PHE A 372 -16.38 -15.76 7.24
C PHE A 372 -17.49 -15.01 6.52
N TRP A 373 -18.37 -14.26 7.21
CA TRP A 373 -19.59 -13.70 6.61
C TRP A 373 -19.65 -12.17 6.61
N GLY A 374 -18.71 -11.48 7.28
CA GLY A 374 -18.73 -10.01 7.37
C GLY A 374 -19.96 -9.42 8.08
N THR A 375 -20.64 -10.20 8.93
CA THR A 375 -21.89 -9.83 9.60
C THR A 375 -22.03 -10.55 10.95
N LEU A 376 -23.12 -10.28 11.69
CA LEU A 376 -23.33 -10.81 13.04
C LEU A 376 -23.42 -12.35 13.11
N PRO A 377 -23.13 -12.96 14.27
CA PRO A 377 -23.33 -14.39 14.52
C PRO A 377 -24.77 -14.83 14.24
N ASP A 378 -24.93 -16.06 13.75
CA ASP A 378 -26.23 -16.71 13.68
C ASP A 378 -26.64 -17.33 15.02
N ASP A 379 -27.88 -17.84 15.08
CA ASP A 379 -28.43 -18.41 16.31
C ASP A 379 -27.59 -19.58 16.84
N ALA A 380 -27.08 -20.44 15.96
CA ALA A 380 -26.22 -21.57 16.35
C ALA A 380 -24.91 -21.10 17.02
N LEU A 381 -24.29 -20.05 16.47
CA LEU A 381 -23.06 -19.49 17.04
C LEU A 381 -23.34 -18.71 18.33
N PHE A 382 -24.50 -18.06 18.45
CA PHE A 382 -24.95 -17.46 19.70
C PHE A 382 -25.27 -18.50 20.79
N GLU A 383 -25.84 -19.65 20.43
CA GLU A 383 -26.06 -20.77 21.35
C GLU A 383 -24.73 -21.37 21.83
N ALA A 384 -23.77 -21.57 20.91
CA ALA A 384 -22.42 -22.06 21.24
C ALA A 384 -21.65 -21.09 22.15
N ALA A 385 -21.82 -19.78 21.93
CA ALA A 385 -21.28 -18.76 22.83
C ALA A 385 -21.93 -18.79 24.22
N GLU A 386 -23.25 -18.94 24.26
CA GLU A 386 -24.02 -18.99 25.52
C GLU A 386 -23.67 -20.21 26.37
N SER A 387 -23.45 -21.37 25.75
CA SER A 387 -23.03 -22.59 26.45
C SER A 387 -21.54 -22.62 26.80
N GLY A 388 -20.74 -21.69 26.28
CA GLY A 388 -19.28 -21.69 26.41
C GLY A 388 -18.56 -22.75 25.58
N ALA A 389 -19.24 -23.36 24.60
CA ALA A 389 -18.68 -24.45 23.79
C ALA A 389 -17.52 -23.98 22.90
N LEU A 390 -17.51 -22.71 22.49
CA LEU A 390 -16.45 -22.11 21.66
C LEU A 390 -15.07 -22.00 22.35
N SER A 391 -14.96 -22.35 23.63
CA SER A 391 -13.67 -22.50 24.31
C SER A 391 -13.00 -23.84 24.01
N ASP A 392 -13.74 -24.84 23.53
CA ASP A 392 -13.24 -26.13 23.08
C ASP A 392 -12.69 -26.00 21.64
N PRO A 393 -11.40 -26.33 21.39
CA PRO A 393 -10.83 -26.28 20.05
C PRO A 393 -11.59 -27.11 19.01
N ASP A 394 -12.14 -28.26 19.38
CA ASP A 394 -12.84 -29.16 18.45
C ASP A 394 -14.18 -28.54 18.00
N GLU A 395 -14.91 -27.90 18.92
CA GLU A 395 -16.13 -27.17 18.59
C GLU A 395 -15.83 -25.90 17.80
N LEU A 396 -14.75 -25.18 18.13
CA LEU A 396 -14.31 -24.01 17.40
C LEU A 396 -14.04 -24.35 15.92
N GLU A 397 -13.29 -25.42 15.66
CA GLU A 397 -13.04 -25.90 14.30
C GLU A 397 -14.32 -26.35 13.60
N ALA A 398 -15.20 -27.08 14.29
CA ALA A 398 -16.48 -27.51 13.73
C ALA A 398 -17.35 -26.30 13.30
N GLN A 399 -17.39 -25.25 14.10
CA GLN A 399 -18.08 -24.00 13.75
C GLN A 399 -17.38 -23.29 12.59
N ALA A 400 -16.06 -23.17 12.59
CA ALA A 400 -15.33 -22.55 11.47
C ALA A 400 -15.62 -23.25 10.13
N ARG A 401 -15.57 -24.59 10.11
CA ARG A 401 -15.90 -25.40 8.92
C ARG A 401 -17.36 -25.22 8.48
N ARG A 402 -18.29 -25.16 9.44
CA ARG A 402 -19.72 -24.88 9.16
C ARG A 402 -19.90 -23.52 8.49
N LEU A 403 -19.25 -22.49 9.02
CA LEU A 403 -19.36 -21.11 8.52
C LEU A 403 -18.76 -20.99 7.11
N LEU A 404 -17.60 -21.62 6.86
CA LEU A 404 -16.94 -21.63 5.57
C LEU A 404 -17.76 -22.36 4.48
N ALA A 405 -18.42 -23.47 4.84
CA ALA A 405 -19.26 -24.23 3.91
C ALA A 405 -20.61 -23.56 3.59
N ASP A 406 -21.02 -22.54 4.35
CA ASP A 406 -22.25 -21.78 4.10
C ASP A 406 -22.04 -20.82 2.91
N PRO A 407 -23.00 -20.71 1.97
CA PRO A 407 -22.89 -19.78 0.83
C PRO A 407 -22.63 -18.32 1.23
N ARG A 408 -22.97 -17.91 2.45
CA ARG A 408 -22.64 -16.59 2.99
C ARG A 408 -21.14 -16.32 3.12
N ALA A 409 -20.28 -17.34 3.03
CA ALA A 409 -18.84 -17.16 3.02
C ALA A 409 -18.29 -16.59 1.70
N ARG A 410 -18.97 -16.84 0.57
CA ARG A 410 -18.47 -16.46 -0.77
C ARG A 410 -18.22 -14.95 -0.92
N PRO A 411 -19.16 -14.05 -0.55
CA PRO A 411 -18.92 -12.61 -0.70
C PRO A 411 -17.72 -12.09 0.08
N GLN A 412 -17.40 -12.68 1.24
CA GLN A 412 -16.26 -12.27 2.05
C GLN A 412 -14.93 -12.73 1.44
N ILE A 413 -14.92 -13.92 0.82
CA ILE A 413 -13.77 -14.41 0.04
C ILE A 413 -13.58 -13.54 -1.21
N HIS A 414 -14.66 -13.21 -1.93
CA HIS A 414 -14.60 -12.31 -3.09
C HIS A 414 -14.07 -10.93 -2.70
N ARG A 415 -14.52 -10.38 -1.57
CA ARG A 415 -14.00 -9.12 -1.03
C ARG A 415 -12.51 -9.20 -0.73
N PHE A 416 -12.04 -10.29 -0.11
CA PHE A 416 -10.61 -10.50 0.13
C PHE A 416 -9.82 -10.45 -1.18
N VAL A 417 -10.23 -11.24 -2.19
CA VAL A 417 -9.52 -11.30 -3.47
C VAL A 417 -9.53 -9.95 -4.16
N ALA A 418 -10.69 -9.27 -4.15
CA ALA A 418 -10.83 -7.96 -4.78
C ALA A 418 -9.91 -6.92 -4.15
N GLN A 419 -9.85 -6.85 -2.82
CA GLN A 419 -8.98 -5.93 -2.09
C GLN A 419 -7.49 -6.31 -2.17
N TRP A 420 -7.18 -7.61 -2.15
CA TRP A 420 -5.82 -8.12 -2.31
C TRP A 420 -5.22 -7.67 -3.64
N LEU A 421 -6.01 -7.71 -4.71
CA LEU A 421 -5.60 -7.33 -6.06
C LEU A 421 -5.96 -5.88 -6.42
N GLY A 422 -6.69 -5.14 -5.56
CA GLY A 422 -7.21 -3.81 -5.85
C GLY A 422 -8.27 -3.74 -6.95
N THR A 423 -8.86 -4.88 -7.33
CA THR A 423 -9.83 -5.01 -8.42
C THR A 423 -11.23 -4.52 -8.05
N ASP A 424 -11.47 -4.18 -6.78
CA ASP A 424 -12.66 -3.44 -6.33
C ASP A 424 -12.83 -2.09 -7.07
N GLN A 425 -11.72 -1.52 -7.54
CA GLN A 425 -11.69 -0.28 -8.33
C GLN A 425 -12.09 -0.43 -9.80
N VAL A 426 -12.36 -1.65 -10.30
CA VAL A 426 -12.68 -1.87 -11.72
C VAL A 426 -13.90 -1.08 -12.20
N ARG A 427 -14.82 -0.75 -11.28
CA ARG A 427 -16.02 0.03 -11.59
C ARG A 427 -15.75 1.52 -11.78
N SER A 428 -14.68 2.05 -11.19
CA SER A 428 -14.37 3.49 -11.12
C SER A 428 -13.08 3.89 -11.83
N VAL A 429 -12.16 2.93 -12.08
CA VAL A 429 -10.85 3.24 -12.68
C VAL A 429 -11.02 3.95 -14.03
N PRO A 430 -10.46 5.15 -14.21
CA PRO A 430 -10.66 5.94 -15.43
C PRO A 430 -9.93 5.29 -16.61
N LYS A 431 -10.63 5.23 -17.75
CA LYS A 431 -10.10 4.79 -19.04
C LYS A 431 -10.54 5.76 -20.11
N ASP A 432 -9.67 6.01 -21.08
CA ASP A 432 -9.94 6.88 -22.22
C ASP A 432 -11.00 6.23 -23.12
N PRO A 433 -12.22 6.80 -23.23
CA PRO A 433 -13.28 6.24 -24.06
C PRO A 433 -12.97 6.31 -25.56
N ALA A 434 -12.02 7.16 -25.99
CA ALA A 434 -11.57 7.17 -27.38
C ALA A 434 -10.69 5.94 -27.70
N THR A 435 -9.90 5.49 -26.72
CA THR A 435 -9.06 4.29 -26.83
C THR A 435 -9.85 3.00 -26.57
N TYR A 436 -10.75 3.01 -25.60
CA TYR A 436 -11.53 1.84 -25.15
C TYR A 436 -13.06 2.12 -25.18
N PRO A 437 -13.65 2.37 -26.36
CA PRO A 437 -15.07 2.73 -26.49
C PRO A 437 -16.04 1.63 -26.03
N GLU A 438 -15.58 0.38 -25.93
CA GLU A 438 -16.35 -0.79 -25.48
C GLU A 438 -16.44 -0.92 -23.96
N LEU A 439 -15.60 -0.20 -23.19
CA LEU A 439 -15.56 -0.31 -21.74
C LEU A 439 -16.68 0.49 -21.07
N ASP A 440 -17.89 -0.05 -21.16
CA ASP A 440 -19.07 0.47 -20.48
C ASP A 440 -19.28 -0.15 -19.09
N ASP A 441 -20.30 0.33 -18.36
CA ASP A 441 -20.63 -0.15 -17.02
C ASP A 441 -21.00 -1.64 -16.99
N ALA A 442 -21.55 -2.17 -18.09
CA ALA A 442 -21.92 -3.58 -18.18
C ALA A 442 -20.68 -4.47 -18.30
N LEU A 443 -19.68 -4.06 -19.10
CA LEU A 443 -18.41 -4.76 -19.19
C LEU A 443 -17.62 -4.67 -17.88
N ARG A 444 -17.57 -3.50 -17.22
CA ARG A 444 -16.95 -3.35 -15.90
C ARG A 444 -17.60 -4.23 -14.83
N ALA A 445 -18.94 -4.31 -14.83
CA ALA A 445 -19.66 -5.20 -13.93
C ALA A 445 -19.35 -6.67 -14.22
N ALA A 446 -19.22 -7.04 -15.49
CA ALA A 446 -18.88 -8.39 -15.91
C ALA A 446 -17.45 -8.77 -15.49
N PHE A 447 -16.47 -7.86 -15.56
CA PHE A 447 -15.12 -8.12 -15.05
C PHE A 447 -15.10 -8.44 -13.55
N ALA A 448 -15.86 -7.70 -12.74
CA ALA A 448 -15.97 -8.01 -11.31
C ALA A 448 -16.64 -9.37 -11.08
N ALA A 449 -17.65 -9.72 -11.87
CA ALA A 449 -18.33 -11.01 -11.78
C ALA A 449 -17.44 -12.18 -12.25
N GLU A 450 -16.61 -11.98 -13.27
CA GLU A 450 -15.65 -12.98 -13.76
C GLU A 450 -14.69 -13.43 -12.66
N GLU A 451 -14.11 -12.47 -11.94
CA GLU A 451 -13.14 -12.76 -10.88
C GLU A 451 -13.79 -13.56 -9.75
N ALA A 452 -14.98 -13.14 -9.29
CA ALA A 452 -15.75 -13.87 -8.29
C ALA A 452 -16.10 -15.29 -8.76
N ALA A 453 -16.55 -15.45 -10.00
CA ALA A 453 -16.92 -16.75 -10.57
C ALA A 453 -15.70 -17.68 -10.75
N LEU A 454 -14.52 -17.14 -11.07
CA LEU A 454 -13.28 -17.92 -11.13
C LEU A 454 -12.87 -18.43 -9.75
N VAL A 455 -12.96 -17.57 -8.73
CA VAL A 455 -12.70 -17.96 -7.33
C VAL A 455 -13.68 -19.04 -6.87
N ASP A 456 -14.98 -18.86 -7.16
CA ASP A 456 -16.00 -19.86 -6.85
C ASP A 456 -15.72 -21.19 -7.54
N HIS A 457 -15.32 -21.17 -8.82
CA HIS A 457 -14.98 -22.38 -9.56
C HIS A 457 -13.82 -23.14 -8.92
N VAL A 458 -12.74 -22.46 -8.52
CA VAL A 458 -11.61 -23.10 -7.82
C VAL A 458 -12.08 -23.77 -6.53
N LEU A 459 -12.86 -23.07 -5.73
CA LEU A 459 -13.34 -23.61 -4.44
C LEU A 459 -14.33 -24.77 -4.63
N GLU A 460 -15.20 -24.72 -5.63
CA GLU A 460 -16.20 -25.77 -5.90
C GLU A 460 -15.60 -27.06 -6.47
N GLU A 461 -14.53 -26.95 -7.27
CA GLU A 461 -13.80 -28.10 -7.80
C GLU A 461 -12.78 -28.67 -6.79
N GLY A 462 -12.66 -28.05 -5.61
CA GLY A 462 -11.70 -28.46 -4.57
C GLY A 462 -10.24 -28.17 -4.96
N GLY A 463 -10.02 -27.11 -5.76
CA GLY A 463 -8.70 -26.64 -6.16
C GLY A 463 -7.96 -25.94 -5.02
N ASP A 464 -6.67 -25.69 -5.27
CA ASP A 464 -5.74 -25.10 -4.31
C ASP A 464 -5.30 -23.68 -4.73
N PHE A 465 -4.34 -23.10 -3.99
CA PHE A 465 -3.79 -21.79 -4.33
C PHE A 465 -3.15 -21.71 -5.73
N ARG A 466 -2.56 -22.79 -6.23
CA ARG A 466 -1.92 -22.84 -7.55
C ARG A 466 -2.96 -22.69 -8.65
N ASP A 467 -4.14 -23.28 -8.46
CA ASP A 467 -5.26 -23.18 -9.39
C ASP A 467 -5.76 -21.73 -9.53
N LEU A 468 -5.74 -20.93 -8.45
CA LEU A 468 -6.08 -19.50 -8.53
C LEU A 468 -5.19 -18.73 -9.51
N LEU A 469 -3.95 -19.17 -9.75
CA LEU A 469 -3.00 -18.47 -10.62
C LEU A 469 -2.88 -19.10 -12.00
N THR A 470 -2.98 -20.42 -12.09
CA THR A 470 -2.55 -21.17 -13.28
C THR A 470 -3.70 -21.67 -14.16
N LEU A 471 -4.95 -21.64 -13.68
CA LEU A 471 -6.08 -22.20 -14.44
C LEU A 471 -6.27 -21.50 -15.79
N PRO A 472 -6.24 -22.25 -16.92
CA PRO A 472 -6.37 -21.69 -18.26
C PRO A 472 -7.84 -21.58 -18.69
N VAL A 473 -8.66 -20.92 -17.86
CA VAL A 473 -10.11 -20.78 -18.06
C VAL A 473 -10.55 -19.32 -17.97
N ALA A 474 -11.74 -19.02 -18.48
CA ALA A 474 -12.42 -17.75 -18.29
C ALA A 474 -13.88 -17.99 -17.88
N ALA A 475 -14.36 -17.24 -16.89
CA ALA A 475 -15.76 -17.28 -16.49
C ALA A 475 -16.56 -16.28 -17.34
N LEU A 476 -17.22 -16.78 -18.38
CA LEU A 476 -17.92 -15.97 -19.36
C LEU A 476 -19.36 -15.68 -18.94
N GLU A 477 -19.60 -14.42 -18.58
CA GLU A 477 -20.93 -13.85 -18.39
C GLU A 477 -21.11 -12.53 -19.16
N GLY A 478 -22.36 -12.23 -19.52
CA GLY A 478 -22.73 -10.99 -20.19
C GLY A 478 -21.86 -10.69 -21.43
N PRO A 479 -21.18 -9.53 -21.51
CA PRO A 479 -20.38 -9.14 -22.66
C PRO A 479 -19.02 -9.86 -22.80
N LEU A 480 -18.59 -10.67 -21.82
CA LEU A 480 -17.21 -11.20 -21.79
C LEU A 480 -16.84 -12.12 -22.94
N ALA A 481 -17.76 -12.96 -23.40
CA ALA A 481 -17.52 -13.84 -24.54
C ALA A 481 -17.12 -13.04 -25.79
N ALA A 482 -17.84 -11.95 -26.07
CA ALA A 482 -17.53 -11.06 -27.17
C ALA A 482 -16.23 -10.28 -26.93
N HIS A 483 -16.00 -9.78 -25.71
CA HIS A 483 -14.80 -9.03 -25.35
C HIS A 483 -13.52 -9.86 -25.49
N TYR A 484 -13.55 -11.13 -25.12
CA TYR A 484 -12.41 -12.04 -25.21
C TYR A 484 -12.29 -12.78 -26.54
N GLY A 485 -13.30 -12.69 -27.41
CA GLY A 485 -13.35 -13.47 -28.64
C GLY A 485 -13.47 -14.98 -28.39
N LEU A 486 -14.16 -15.36 -27.31
CA LEU A 486 -14.42 -16.74 -26.92
C LEU A 486 -15.88 -17.11 -27.17
N GLU A 487 -16.16 -18.40 -27.33
CA GLU A 487 -17.51 -18.94 -27.45
C GLU A 487 -17.94 -19.64 -26.15
N GLY A 488 -19.24 -19.63 -25.85
CA GLY A 488 -19.81 -20.31 -24.69
C GLY A 488 -20.29 -19.37 -23.58
N SER A 489 -20.54 -19.94 -22.41
CA SER A 489 -21.04 -19.26 -21.21
C SER A 489 -20.65 -20.07 -19.97
N GLY A 490 -20.49 -19.41 -18.83
CA GLY A 490 -19.92 -20.03 -17.63
C GLY A 490 -18.41 -20.21 -17.77
N VAL A 491 -17.82 -21.12 -17.00
CA VAL A 491 -16.39 -21.39 -17.08
C VAL A 491 -16.07 -22.18 -18.36
N VAL A 492 -15.19 -21.64 -19.20
CA VAL A 492 -14.76 -22.27 -20.45
C VAL A 492 -13.23 -22.28 -20.57
N ASP A 493 -12.72 -23.21 -21.37
CA ASP A 493 -11.30 -23.26 -21.74
C ASP A 493 -10.86 -21.95 -22.42
N ALA A 494 -9.80 -21.34 -21.89
CA ALA A 494 -9.22 -20.11 -22.38
C ALA A 494 -7.68 -20.20 -22.28
N PRO A 495 -6.99 -20.86 -23.23
CA PRO A 495 -5.57 -21.20 -23.12
C PRO A 495 -4.60 -20.01 -23.10
N ARG A 496 -5.11 -18.80 -23.36
CA ARG A 496 -4.35 -17.55 -23.26
C ARG A 496 -4.46 -16.89 -21.88
N ARG A 497 -5.39 -17.35 -21.05
CA ARG A 497 -5.62 -16.88 -19.67
C ARG A 497 -4.85 -17.76 -18.70
N SER A 498 -4.54 -17.19 -17.55
CA SER A 498 -3.91 -17.83 -16.41
C SER A 498 -4.50 -17.22 -15.14
N GLY A 499 -5.53 -17.87 -14.60
CA GLY A 499 -6.15 -17.54 -13.32
C GLY A 499 -6.41 -16.04 -13.08
N LEU A 500 -6.25 -15.64 -11.83
CA LEU A 500 -6.45 -14.27 -11.33
C LEU A 500 -5.54 -13.24 -12.00
N LEU A 501 -4.34 -13.62 -12.44
CA LEU A 501 -3.39 -12.71 -13.08
C LEU A 501 -3.87 -12.17 -14.43
N THR A 502 -4.88 -12.80 -15.02
CA THR A 502 -5.36 -12.46 -16.36
C THR A 502 -6.86 -12.16 -16.43
N THR A 503 -7.54 -11.97 -15.30
CA THR A 503 -8.94 -11.53 -15.30
C THR A 503 -9.06 -10.13 -15.91
N GLY A 504 -10.24 -9.79 -16.44
CA GLY A 504 -10.46 -8.47 -17.00
C GLY A 504 -10.31 -7.36 -15.98
N ALA A 505 -10.72 -7.59 -14.72
CA ALA A 505 -10.59 -6.63 -13.64
C ALA A 505 -9.11 -6.33 -13.31
N MET A 506 -8.32 -7.39 -13.10
CA MET A 506 -6.88 -7.32 -12.84
C MET A 506 -6.15 -6.54 -13.93
N LEU A 507 -6.35 -6.90 -15.20
CA LEU A 507 -5.66 -6.28 -16.32
C LEU A 507 -6.08 -4.82 -16.57
N THR A 508 -7.33 -4.48 -16.24
CA THR A 508 -7.90 -3.13 -16.41
C THR A 508 -7.45 -2.19 -15.31
N VAL A 509 -7.51 -2.60 -14.04
CA VAL A 509 -7.12 -1.75 -12.90
C VAL A 509 -5.62 -1.44 -12.96
N HIS A 510 -4.80 -2.44 -13.26
CA HIS A 510 -3.32 -2.28 -13.32
C HIS A 510 -2.83 -1.83 -14.70
N ALA A 511 -3.52 -0.84 -15.27
CA ALA A 511 -3.18 -0.27 -16.57
C ALA A 511 -3.43 1.25 -16.57
N ARG A 512 -2.79 1.97 -17.50
CA ARG A 512 -3.01 3.41 -17.66
C ARG A 512 -4.35 3.69 -18.36
N PRO A 513 -4.84 4.94 -18.36
CA PRO A 513 -6.11 5.29 -18.99
C PRO A 513 -6.19 4.91 -20.48
N ASN A 514 -5.08 4.96 -21.22
CA ASN A 514 -5.02 4.76 -22.67
C ASN A 514 -3.99 3.68 -23.11
N SER A 515 -3.41 2.92 -22.20
CA SER A 515 -2.42 1.87 -22.53
C SER A 515 -2.33 0.78 -21.47
N SER A 516 -1.68 -0.35 -21.78
CA SER A 516 -1.19 -1.27 -20.74
C SER A 516 -0.14 -0.59 -19.85
N SER A 517 0.23 -1.24 -18.74
CA SER A 517 1.28 -0.75 -17.83
C SER A 517 2.10 -1.91 -17.27
N PRO A 518 3.28 -2.24 -17.85
CA PRO A 518 4.15 -3.25 -17.27
C PRO A 518 4.61 -2.84 -15.86
N ILE A 519 4.82 -1.55 -15.62
CA ILE A 519 5.21 -1.02 -14.30
C ILE A 519 4.20 -1.40 -13.23
N HIS A 520 2.90 -1.08 -13.42
CA HIS A 520 1.89 -1.36 -12.39
C HIS A 520 1.65 -2.86 -12.21
N ARG A 521 1.70 -3.65 -13.29
CA ARG A 521 1.53 -5.11 -13.22
C ARG A 521 2.71 -5.79 -12.52
N GLY A 522 3.95 -5.36 -12.79
CA GLY A 522 5.13 -5.84 -12.09
C GLY A 522 5.17 -5.42 -10.62
N LEU A 523 4.76 -4.19 -10.32
CA LEU A 523 4.66 -3.67 -8.96
C LEU A 523 3.67 -4.47 -8.13
N LEU A 524 2.50 -4.79 -8.71
CA LEU A 524 1.52 -5.66 -8.06
C LEU A 524 2.13 -7.02 -7.69
N VAL A 525 2.87 -7.66 -8.61
CA VAL A 525 3.52 -8.94 -8.33
C VAL A 525 4.49 -8.82 -7.14
N ARG A 526 5.31 -7.77 -7.11
CA ARG A 526 6.25 -7.51 -6.00
C ARG A 526 5.51 -7.32 -4.67
N GLU A 527 4.55 -6.42 -4.61
CA GLU A 527 3.93 -6.03 -3.34
C GLU A 527 2.89 -7.04 -2.87
N ARG A 528 2.12 -7.63 -3.79
CA ARG A 528 0.94 -8.43 -3.46
C ARG A 528 1.18 -9.93 -3.48
N PHE A 529 2.08 -10.41 -4.32
CA PHE A 529 2.41 -11.84 -4.41
C PHE A 529 3.72 -12.16 -3.72
N LEU A 530 4.72 -11.27 -3.74
CA LEU A 530 6.00 -11.50 -3.05
C LEU A 530 6.10 -10.80 -1.69
N CYS A 531 5.15 -9.93 -1.35
CA CYS A 531 5.17 -9.13 -0.11
C CYS A 531 6.48 -8.31 0.04
N GLN A 532 7.00 -7.84 -1.10
CA GLN A 532 8.19 -7.01 -1.21
C GLN A 532 7.76 -5.58 -1.47
N GLU A 533 7.75 -4.77 -0.42
CA GLU A 533 7.48 -3.34 -0.53
C GLU A 533 8.67 -2.65 -1.21
N LEU A 534 8.36 -1.85 -2.24
CA LEU A 534 9.35 -1.03 -2.91
C LEU A 534 9.33 0.38 -2.30
N PRO A 535 10.49 1.03 -2.15
CA PRO A 535 10.51 2.41 -1.68
C PRO A 535 9.75 3.31 -2.67
N PRO A 536 9.12 4.39 -2.19
CA PRO A 536 8.54 5.37 -3.08
C PRO A 536 9.63 5.97 -4.00
N PRO A 537 9.25 6.51 -5.17
CA PRO A 537 10.18 7.23 -6.02
C PRO A 537 10.82 8.40 -5.23
N PRO A 538 12.09 8.77 -5.51
CA PRO A 538 12.75 9.85 -4.80
C PRO A 538 11.96 11.17 -4.87
N PRO A 539 11.92 11.95 -3.78
CA PRO A 539 11.27 13.26 -3.77
C PRO A 539 11.77 14.17 -4.91
N GLY A 540 10.86 14.92 -5.54
CA GLY A 540 11.17 15.85 -6.65
C GLY A 540 11.36 15.22 -8.04
N VAL A 541 11.23 13.89 -8.20
CA VAL A 541 11.27 13.24 -9.51
C VAL A 541 9.86 13.13 -10.09
N VAL A 542 9.55 13.94 -11.11
CA VAL A 542 8.34 13.77 -11.92
C VAL A 542 8.57 12.61 -12.89
N ALA A 543 8.13 11.41 -12.50
CA ALA A 543 8.18 10.21 -13.34
C ALA A 543 7.06 10.25 -14.38
N GLU A 544 7.13 11.17 -15.34
CA GLU A 544 6.27 11.11 -16.51
C GLU A 544 6.71 9.94 -17.40
N PRO A 545 5.82 8.97 -17.68
CA PRO A 545 6.16 7.93 -18.64
C PRO A 545 6.37 8.58 -20.01
N PRO A 546 7.24 8.02 -20.84
CA PRO A 546 7.36 8.47 -22.22
C PRO A 546 5.99 8.40 -22.92
N PRO A 547 5.60 9.44 -23.70
CA PRO A 547 4.33 9.47 -24.39
C PRO A 547 4.19 8.25 -25.31
N VAL A 548 2.95 7.82 -25.55
CA VAL A 548 2.69 6.67 -26.42
C VAL A 548 3.20 6.99 -27.83
N ASP A 549 4.27 6.29 -28.24
CA ASP A 549 4.83 6.37 -29.59
C ASP A 549 4.40 5.12 -30.37
N PRO A 550 3.58 5.27 -31.43
CA PRO A 550 3.08 4.13 -32.21
C PRO A 550 4.17 3.40 -33.02
N SER A 551 5.40 3.93 -33.06
CA SER A 551 6.56 3.33 -33.75
C SER A 551 7.51 2.56 -32.83
N LEU A 552 7.19 2.44 -31.54
CA LEU A 552 7.95 1.70 -30.55
C LEU A 552 7.03 0.71 -29.83
N THR A 553 7.56 -0.44 -29.44
CA THR A 553 6.91 -1.32 -28.46
C THR A 553 6.87 -0.67 -27.09
N THR A 554 5.94 -1.09 -26.23
CA THR A 554 5.91 -0.76 -24.81
C THR A 554 7.28 -1.00 -24.16
N ARG A 555 7.92 -2.14 -24.46
CA ARG A 555 9.25 -2.48 -23.95
C ARG A 555 10.31 -1.45 -24.37
N GLU A 556 10.38 -1.11 -25.65
CA GLU A 556 11.32 -0.09 -26.15
C GLU A 556 11.03 1.30 -25.55
N ARG A 557 9.75 1.64 -25.39
CA ARG A 557 9.30 2.91 -24.83
C ARG A 557 9.72 3.04 -23.36
N PHE A 558 9.51 2.01 -22.54
CA PHE A 558 9.91 2.03 -21.13
C PHE A 558 11.42 1.84 -20.92
N ALA A 559 12.12 1.15 -21.83
CA ALA A 559 13.58 0.96 -21.74
C ALA A 559 14.36 2.27 -21.64
N ALA A 560 13.90 3.34 -22.30
CA ALA A 560 14.53 4.67 -22.24
C ALA A 560 14.32 5.38 -20.89
N HIS A 561 13.23 5.07 -20.19
CA HIS A 561 12.93 5.63 -18.85
C HIS A 561 13.61 4.82 -17.74
N SER A 562 13.66 3.49 -17.90
CA SER A 562 14.28 2.58 -16.95
C SER A 562 15.81 2.52 -17.05
N SER A 563 16.45 3.25 -17.97
CA SER A 563 17.91 3.24 -18.17
C SER A 563 18.66 4.38 -17.49
N GLU A 564 17.95 5.36 -16.93
CA GLU A 564 18.53 6.55 -16.29
C GLU A 564 18.43 6.45 -14.76
N GLU A 565 19.42 6.98 -14.05
CA GLU A 565 19.38 7.13 -12.59
C GLU A 565 18.45 8.28 -12.20
N PRO A 566 17.64 8.16 -11.12
CA PRO A 566 17.59 7.07 -10.14
C PRO A 566 16.64 5.89 -10.50
N CYS A 567 15.99 5.93 -11.67
CA CYS A 567 14.86 5.06 -12.02
C CYS A 567 15.26 3.59 -12.25
N VAL A 568 16.45 3.34 -12.80
CA VAL A 568 16.94 1.98 -13.12
C VAL A 568 16.97 1.03 -11.90
N SER A 569 17.21 1.56 -10.71
CA SER A 569 17.33 0.79 -9.46
C SER A 569 16.06 0.01 -9.09
N CYS A 570 14.90 0.60 -9.36
CA CYS A 570 13.57 0.03 -9.10
C CYS A 570 13.02 -0.67 -10.36
N HIS A 571 13.18 -0.06 -11.54
CA HIS A 571 12.65 -0.63 -12.79
C HIS A 571 13.27 -1.99 -13.15
N ARG A 572 14.54 -2.26 -12.77
CA ARG A 572 15.14 -3.60 -12.89
C ARG A 572 14.38 -4.69 -12.12
N LEU A 573 13.64 -4.31 -11.07
CA LEU A 573 12.87 -5.22 -10.22
C LEU A 573 11.44 -5.42 -10.71
N ILE A 574 10.91 -4.44 -11.45
CA ILE A 574 9.48 -4.32 -11.80
C ILE A 574 9.24 -4.70 -13.26
N ASP A 575 9.90 -4.00 -14.18
CA ASP A 575 9.55 -4.02 -15.61
C ASP A 575 9.66 -5.41 -16.24
N PRO A 576 10.72 -6.21 -15.96
CA PRO A 576 10.82 -7.57 -16.50
C PRO A 576 9.63 -8.47 -16.13
N ILE A 577 9.04 -8.28 -14.95
CA ILE A 577 7.84 -9.00 -14.52
C ILE A 577 6.62 -8.49 -15.31
N GLY A 578 6.49 -7.18 -15.41
CA GLY A 578 5.42 -6.51 -16.14
C GLY A 578 5.32 -6.88 -17.61
N PHE A 579 6.45 -7.12 -18.28
CA PHE A 579 6.47 -7.46 -19.70
C PHE A 579 5.81 -8.81 -20.02
N ALA A 580 5.73 -9.74 -19.06
CA ALA A 580 5.02 -11.01 -19.23
C ALA A 580 3.54 -10.81 -19.61
N PHE A 581 2.97 -9.67 -19.24
CA PHE A 581 1.56 -9.35 -19.45
C PHE A 581 1.30 -8.62 -20.77
N GLU A 582 2.32 -8.30 -21.56
CA GLU A 582 2.17 -7.34 -22.67
C GLU A 582 1.33 -7.85 -23.84
N HIS A 583 1.07 -9.16 -23.93
CA HIS A 583 0.04 -9.69 -24.81
C HIS A 583 -1.40 -9.25 -24.45
N PHE A 584 -1.59 -8.62 -23.28
CA PHE A 584 -2.86 -8.02 -22.87
C PHE A 584 -2.80 -6.49 -22.86
N ASP A 585 -3.74 -5.85 -23.55
CA ASP A 585 -3.87 -4.40 -23.53
C ASP A 585 -4.46 -3.86 -22.20
N GLY A 586 -4.73 -2.54 -22.15
CA GLY A 586 -5.17 -1.87 -20.93
C GLY A 586 -6.59 -2.20 -20.46
N VAL A 587 -7.34 -3.02 -21.22
CA VAL A 587 -8.66 -3.56 -20.83
C VAL A 587 -8.73 -5.08 -20.96
N GLY A 588 -7.55 -5.72 -21.00
CA GLY A 588 -7.41 -7.17 -20.95
C GLY A 588 -7.77 -7.91 -22.24
N ARG A 589 -7.78 -7.24 -23.41
CA ARG A 589 -7.87 -7.92 -24.71
C ARG A 589 -6.52 -8.49 -25.11
N TRP A 590 -6.56 -9.68 -25.71
CA TRP A 590 -5.34 -10.28 -26.28
C TRP A 590 -4.92 -9.58 -27.56
N ARG A 591 -3.62 -9.42 -27.75
CA ARG A 591 -2.98 -8.88 -28.95
C ARG A 591 -1.71 -9.66 -29.30
N GLU A 592 -1.47 -9.85 -30.59
CA GLU A 592 -0.23 -10.49 -31.10
C GLU A 592 0.90 -9.47 -31.31
N THR A 593 0.53 -8.20 -31.50
CA THR A 593 1.45 -7.10 -31.79
C THR A 593 1.14 -5.89 -30.94
N ASP A 594 2.17 -5.09 -30.70
CA ASP A 594 2.06 -3.75 -30.15
C ASP A 594 2.25 -2.74 -31.29
N GLY A 595 1.16 -2.15 -31.76
CA GLY A 595 1.15 -1.43 -33.04
C GLY A 595 1.59 -2.36 -34.18
N GLU A 596 2.67 -1.99 -34.87
CA GLU A 596 3.25 -2.77 -35.98
C GLU A 596 4.33 -3.78 -35.52
N HIS A 597 4.65 -3.84 -34.22
CA HIS A 597 5.79 -4.58 -33.69
C HIS A 597 5.37 -5.88 -32.99
N ALA A 598 6.20 -6.91 -33.11
CA ALA A 598 6.01 -8.14 -32.35
C ALA A 598 6.23 -7.88 -30.85
N ILE A 599 5.43 -8.52 -30.01
CA ILE A 599 5.57 -8.43 -28.55
C ILE A 599 6.70 -9.38 -28.11
N ASP A 600 7.57 -8.87 -27.25
CA ASP A 600 8.54 -9.66 -26.48
C ASP A 600 8.05 -9.71 -25.04
N ASP A 601 7.56 -10.87 -24.62
CA ASP A 601 6.98 -11.15 -23.31
C ASP A 601 7.92 -11.95 -22.39
N GLN A 602 9.21 -12.03 -22.74
CA GLN A 602 10.23 -12.63 -21.88
C GLN A 602 10.46 -11.78 -20.62
N GLY A 603 10.54 -12.42 -19.46
CA GLY A 603 10.75 -11.72 -18.20
C GLY A 603 11.64 -12.48 -17.21
N GLU A 604 11.93 -11.82 -16.09
CA GLU A 604 12.73 -12.36 -15.00
C GLU A 604 12.28 -11.76 -13.67
N ILE A 605 12.20 -12.59 -12.63
CA ILE A 605 12.16 -12.14 -11.23
C ILE A 605 13.60 -12.21 -10.72
N VAL A 606 14.06 -11.12 -10.11
CA VAL A 606 15.39 -11.00 -9.50
C VAL A 606 15.29 -10.43 -8.09
N ALA A 607 16.28 -10.68 -7.25
CA ALA A 607 16.36 -10.10 -5.90
C ALA A 607 15.13 -10.42 -5.03
N SER A 608 14.55 -11.60 -5.23
CA SER A 608 13.57 -12.22 -4.34
C SER A 608 14.26 -13.22 -3.41
N ARG A 609 13.56 -13.64 -2.35
CA ARG A 609 14.16 -14.59 -1.39
C ARG A 609 14.22 -16.00 -1.94
N ALA A 610 13.21 -16.41 -2.69
CA ALA A 610 13.08 -17.79 -3.17
C ALA A 610 12.44 -17.92 -4.56
N THR A 611 12.16 -16.81 -5.26
CA THR A 611 11.34 -16.79 -6.47
C THR A 611 12.11 -16.31 -7.71
N ASP A 612 13.44 -16.20 -7.65
CA ASP A 612 14.23 -15.73 -8.79
C ASP A 612 14.16 -16.71 -9.96
N GLY A 613 14.10 -16.19 -11.19
CA GLY A 613 14.03 -17.02 -12.38
C GLY A 613 13.42 -16.32 -13.59
N ARG A 614 13.61 -16.94 -14.76
CA ARG A 614 13.13 -16.46 -16.06
C ARG A 614 11.86 -17.18 -16.49
N PHE A 615 11.03 -16.49 -17.26
CA PHE A 615 9.77 -17.00 -17.80
C PHE A 615 9.43 -16.35 -19.14
N GLU A 616 8.62 -17.04 -19.94
CA GLU A 616 8.01 -16.56 -21.17
C GLU A 616 6.50 -16.35 -20.98
N GLY A 617 6.08 -15.09 -20.98
CA GLY A 617 4.66 -14.73 -20.86
C GLY A 617 4.06 -14.97 -19.47
N VAL A 618 2.82 -14.49 -19.30
CA VAL A 618 2.11 -14.52 -18.01
C VAL A 618 1.79 -15.95 -17.52
N GLY A 619 1.64 -16.93 -18.42
CA GLY A 619 1.36 -18.31 -18.04
C GLY A 619 2.54 -18.97 -17.32
N GLU A 620 3.77 -18.81 -17.85
CA GLU A 620 4.97 -19.30 -17.15
C GLU A 620 5.27 -18.49 -15.90
N LEU A 621 5.04 -17.16 -15.91
CA LEU A 621 5.11 -16.34 -14.70
C LEU A 621 4.15 -16.88 -13.61
N ALA A 622 2.91 -17.19 -13.96
CA ALA A 622 1.92 -17.71 -13.02
C ALA A 622 2.35 -19.05 -12.43
N ALA A 623 2.85 -19.97 -13.26
CA ALA A 623 3.39 -21.25 -12.81
C ALA A 623 4.61 -21.08 -11.90
N HIS A 624 5.46 -20.10 -12.19
CA HIS A 624 6.63 -19.78 -11.39
C HIS A 624 6.24 -19.22 -10.02
N LEU A 625 5.25 -18.32 -9.97
CA LEU A 625 4.70 -17.76 -8.74
C LEU A 625 3.94 -18.81 -7.92
N SER A 626 3.17 -19.70 -8.58
CA SER A 626 2.33 -20.69 -7.89
C SER A 626 3.12 -21.74 -7.13
N GLU A 627 4.38 -22.00 -7.52
CA GLU A 627 5.25 -22.97 -6.85
C GLU A 627 6.18 -22.34 -5.80
N SER A 628 6.16 -21.01 -5.65
CA SER A 628 7.09 -20.31 -4.76
C SER A 628 6.63 -20.33 -3.28
N PRO A 629 7.46 -20.84 -2.36
CA PRO A 629 7.19 -20.77 -0.92
C PRO A 629 7.09 -19.33 -0.40
N GLU A 630 7.78 -18.37 -1.03
CA GLU A 630 7.69 -16.95 -0.70
C GLU A 630 6.29 -16.40 -1.02
N VAL A 631 5.72 -16.84 -2.15
CA VAL A 631 4.37 -16.47 -2.57
C VAL A 631 3.31 -17.12 -1.68
N HIS A 632 3.49 -18.39 -1.31
CA HIS A 632 2.59 -19.08 -0.36
C HIS A 632 2.54 -18.36 0.99
N GLY A 633 3.71 -18.00 1.54
CA GLY A 633 3.83 -17.23 2.77
C GLY A 633 3.21 -15.83 2.65
N CYS A 634 3.37 -15.17 1.50
CA CYS A 634 2.72 -13.88 1.26
C CYS A 634 1.19 -14.02 1.20
N PHE A 635 0.65 -15.03 0.51
CA PHE A 635 -0.79 -15.26 0.46
C PHE A 635 -1.38 -15.50 1.87
N ALA A 636 -0.73 -16.31 2.70
CA ALA A 636 -1.10 -16.48 4.10
C ALA A 636 -1.05 -15.16 4.90
N ARG A 637 -0.03 -14.32 4.64
CA ARG A 637 0.11 -12.99 5.25
C ARG A 637 -1.04 -12.06 4.88
N GLN A 638 -1.46 -12.03 3.61
CA GLN A 638 -2.56 -11.17 3.16
C GLN A 638 -3.88 -11.60 3.81
N TRP A 639 -4.16 -12.90 3.89
CA TRP A 639 -5.32 -13.41 4.61
C TRP A 639 -5.30 -13.09 6.10
N LEU A 640 -4.13 -13.16 6.74
CA LEU A 640 -3.95 -12.76 8.13
C LEU A 640 -4.26 -11.27 8.32
N ARG A 641 -3.72 -10.40 7.43
CA ARG A 641 -4.00 -8.95 7.44
C ARG A 641 -5.49 -8.68 7.35
N PHE A 642 -6.15 -9.23 6.33
CA PHE A 642 -7.58 -9.05 6.12
C PHE A 642 -8.43 -9.63 7.26
N GLY A 643 -8.18 -10.88 7.64
CA GLY A 643 -8.96 -11.59 8.65
C GLY A 643 -8.89 -10.94 10.02
N TYR A 644 -7.69 -10.58 10.46
CA TYR A 644 -7.45 -9.99 11.77
C TYR A 644 -7.51 -8.46 11.78
N GLY A 645 -7.53 -7.80 10.61
CA GLY A 645 -7.58 -6.33 10.48
C GLY A 645 -6.45 -5.67 11.24
N THR A 646 -5.26 -6.21 11.07
CA THR A 646 -4.03 -5.66 11.64
C THR A 646 -2.92 -5.87 10.65
N GLU A 647 -1.87 -5.08 10.76
CA GLU A 647 -0.63 -5.36 10.04
C GLU A 647 -0.01 -6.67 10.54
N ALA A 648 0.61 -7.42 9.62
CA ALA A 648 1.36 -8.63 9.89
C ALA A 648 2.83 -8.30 10.20
N GLY A 649 3.06 -7.45 11.20
CA GLY A 649 4.40 -7.08 11.66
C GLY A 649 5.07 -8.15 12.52
N GLU A 650 6.24 -7.84 13.07
CA GLU A 650 7.07 -8.77 13.87
C GLU A 650 6.30 -9.48 14.99
N ARG A 651 5.32 -8.80 15.62
CA ARG A 651 4.48 -9.38 16.68
C ARG A 651 3.67 -10.60 16.26
N LEU A 652 3.29 -10.70 14.97
CA LEU A 652 2.52 -11.82 14.44
C LEU A 652 3.39 -12.77 13.62
N ARG A 653 4.72 -12.58 13.59
CA ARG A 653 5.64 -13.41 12.81
C ARG A 653 5.49 -14.90 13.15
N CYS A 654 5.57 -15.26 14.43
CA CYS A 654 5.43 -16.66 14.84
C CYS A 654 4.05 -17.26 14.59
N LEU A 655 2.99 -16.44 14.63
CA LEU A 655 1.66 -16.87 14.25
C LEU A 655 1.58 -17.15 12.74
N LEU A 656 2.16 -16.27 11.93
CA LEU A 656 2.21 -16.41 10.48
C LEU A 656 3.03 -17.64 10.07
N GLU A 657 4.18 -17.90 10.72
CA GLU A 657 4.99 -19.10 10.48
C GLU A 657 4.21 -20.39 10.77
N ASP A 658 3.46 -20.45 11.88
CA ASP A 658 2.60 -21.60 12.21
C ASP A 658 1.46 -21.78 11.19
N VAL A 659 0.80 -20.69 10.80
CA VAL A 659 -0.28 -20.74 9.78
C VAL A 659 0.27 -21.17 8.42
N GLN A 660 1.41 -20.63 8.00
CA GLN A 660 2.06 -21.01 6.75
C GLN A 660 2.45 -22.49 6.76
N ALA A 661 3.05 -22.99 7.84
CA ALA A 661 3.40 -24.41 7.93
C ALA A 661 2.19 -25.34 7.81
N ARG A 662 1.02 -24.93 8.35
CA ARG A 662 -0.24 -25.68 8.19
C ARG A 662 -0.79 -25.60 6.77
N PHE A 663 -0.68 -24.44 6.13
CA PHE A 663 -1.08 -24.26 4.74
C PHE A 663 -0.26 -25.13 3.79
N ASP A 664 1.07 -25.15 3.96
CA ASP A 664 1.99 -26.01 3.21
C ASP A 664 1.68 -27.49 3.47
N ALA A 665 1.45 -27.89 4.72
CA ALA A 665 1.10 -29.26 5.10
C ALA A 665 -0.26 -29.71 4.55
N ALA A 666 -1.17 -28.78 4.27
CA ALA A 666 -2.47 -29.01 3.65
C ALA A 666 -2.43 -28.94 2.12
N ASP A 667 -1.23 -29.03 1.52
CA ASP A 667 -1.00 -28.94 0.07
C ASP A 667 -1.62 -27.68 -0.55
N LEU A 668 -1.46 -26.55 0.16
CA LEU A 668 -1.94 -25.23 -0.25
C LEU A 668 -3.47 -25.12 -0.41
N SER A 669 -4.23 -25.95 0.32
CA SER A 669 -5.69 -25.82 0.40
C SER A 669 -6.08 -24.47 1.01
N ILE A 670 -6.85 -23.69 0.23
CA ILE A 670 -7.38 -22.39 0.67
C ILE A 670 -8.33 -22.57 1.85
N GLU A 671 -9.16 -23.62 1.83
CA GLU A 671 -10.07 -23.92 2.93
C GLU A 671 -9.30 -24.17 4.23
N GLU A 672 -8.26 -25.00 4.19
CA GLU A 672 -7.46 -25.30 5.37
C GLU A 672 -6.64 -24.10 5.87
N LEU A 673 -6.22 -23.17 4.98
CA LEU A 673 -5.64 -21.89 5.41
C LEU A 673 -6.64 -21.07 6.24
N LEU A 674 -7.88 -20.95 5.76
CA LEU A 674 -8.93 -20.21 6.46
C LEU A 674 -9.30 -20.86 7.80
N ILE A 675 -9.35 -22.19 7.85
CA ILE A 675 -9.55 -22.93 9.10
C ILE A 675 -8.35 -22.75 10.05
N ALA A 676 -7.11 -22.79 9.55
CA ALA A 676 -5.92 -22.56 10.36
C ALA A 676 -5.93 -21.18 11.02
N LEU A 677 -6.33 -20.14 10.27
CA LEU A 677 -6.53 -18.79 10.82
C LEU A 677 -7.69 -18.75 11.84
N ALA A 678 -8.85 -19.30 11.50
CA ALA A 678 -10.04 -19.27 12.37
C ALA A 678 -9.88 -20.07 13.69
N THR A 679 -8.89 -20.98 13.75
CA THR A 679 -8.61 -21.82 14.93
C THR A 679 -7.30 -21.46 15.62
N ALA A 680 -6.56 -20.48 15.10
CA ALA A 680 -5.29 -20.05 15.67
C ALA A 680 -5.47 -19.51 17.10
N PRO A 681 -4.42 -19.51 17.95
CA PRO A 681 -4.50 -18.91 19.28
C PRO A 681 -4.97 -17.44 19.24
N HIS A 682 -4.68 -16.73 18.16
CA HIS A 682 -5.20 -15.38 17.91
C HIS A 682 -6.73 -15.32 17.87
N VAL A 683 -7.51 -16.38 17.76
CA VAL A 683 -8.98 -16.26 17.83
C VAL A 683 -9.49 -16.37 19.27
N ARG A 684 -8.70 -16.96 20.18
CA ARG A 684 -9.09 -17.23 21.58
C ARG A 684 -8.31 -16.37 22.59
N GLU A 685 -7.15 -15.85 22.22
CA GLU A 685 -6.23 -15.18 23.12
C GLU A 685 -5.71 -13.87 22.52
N ARG A 686 -5.35 -12.93 23.38
CA ARG A 686 -4.67 -11.67 23.08
C ARG A 686 -3.54 -11.41 24.07
N ARG A 687 -2.62 -10.53 23.71
CA ARG A 687 -1.60 -9.96 24.60
C ARG A 687 -1.90 -8.49 24.90
N GLU A 688 -1.32 -7.99 25.98
CA GLU A 688 -1.26 -6.55 26.21
C GLU A 688 -0.54 -5.88 25.03
N GLY A 689 -1.06 -4.77 24.54
CA GLY A 689 -0.31 -3.93 23.61
C GLY A 689 0.74 -3.16 24.41
N GLU A 690 1.94 -2.95 23.86
CA GLU A 690 2.75 -1.83 24.33
C GLU A 690 1.89 -0.57 24.15
N VAL A 691 1.61 0.10 25.27
CA VAL A 691 1.07 1.44 25.22
C VAL A 691 2.21 2.29 24.65
N THR A 692 2.19 2.53 23.34
CA THR A 692 2.82 3.73 22.83
C THR A 692 2.01 4.87 23.41
N THR A 693 2.42 5.36 24.58
CA THR A 693 2.09 6.74 24.93
C THR A 693 2.53 7.54 23.72
N PRO A 694 1.66 8.36 23.09
CA PRO A 694 2.16 9.33 22.14
C PRO A 694 3.31 10.04 22.86
N THR A 695 4.50 10.05 22.26
CA THR A 695 5.61 10.83 22.77
C THR A 695 5.02 12.19 23.12
N PRO A 696 5.05 12.61 24.40
CA PRO A 696 4.58 13.95 24.72
C PRO A 696 5.36 14.87 23.80
N GLU A 697 4.64 15.74 23.06
CA GLU A 697 5.31 16.83 22.36
C GLU A 697 6.33 17.42 23.32
N PRO A 698 7.59 17.62 22.90
CA PRO A 698 8.59 18.20 23.78
C PRO A 698 7.99 19.47 24.36
N GLU A 699 7.88 19.53 25.70
CA GLU A 699 7.38 20.73 26.36
C GLU A 699 8.22 21.89 25.82
N PRO A 700 7.59 22.93 25.24
CA PRO A 700 8.34 24.08 24.76
C PRO A 700 9.14 24.64 25.93
N ASP A 701 10.43 24.88 25.68
CA ASP A 701 11.33 25.48 26.66
C ASP A 701 10.65 26.70 27.29
N PRO A 702 10.70 26.88 28.63
CA PRO A 702 10.06 28.00 29.27
C PRO A 702 10.64 29.31 28.74
N GLU A 703 9.85 30.02 27.94
CA GLU A 703 10.21 31.35 27.44
C GLU A 703 10.48 32.31 28.61
N PRO A 704 11.52 33.16 28.51
CA PRO A 704 11.75 34.20 29.51
C PRO A 704 10.60 35.22 29.51
N GLU A 705 10.10 35.56 30.71
CA GLU A 705 8.97 36.49 30.91
C GLU A 705 9.15 37.81 30.13
N PRO A 706 8.17 38.23 29.30
CA PRO A 706 8.25 39.49 28.58
C PRO A 706 7.78 40.67 29.46
N ASP A 707 8.49 41.81 29.32
CA ASP A 707 8.13 43.11 29.91
C ASP A 707 6.82 43.65 29.28
N PRO A 708 5.98 44.39 30.04
CA PRO A 708 4.65 44.78 29.61
C PRO A 708 4.64 46.11 28.84
N GLU A 709 4.26 46.11 27.57
CA GLU A 709 3.78 47.31 26.85
C GLU A 709 2.75 46.92 25.74
N PRO A 710 1.94 47.87 25.23
CA PRO A 710 0.49 47.88 25.43
C PRO A 710 -0.34 47.38 24.24
N THR A 711 -1.53 46.90 24.59
CA THR A 711 -2.65 46.42 23.74
C THR A 711 -2.91 47.23 22.47
N GLU A 712 -2.60 46.62 21.32
CA GLU A 712 -3.33 46.80 20.06
C GLU A 712 -4.24 45.58 19.83
N PRO A 713 -5.36 45.73 19.09
CA PRO A 713 -6.34 44.66 18.92
C PRO A 713 -5.72 43.49 18.16
N GLU A 714 -5.91 42.31 18.72
CA GLU A 714 -5.51 41.00 18.22
C GLU A 714 -5.87 40.84 16.73
N PRO A 715 -4.90 40.54 15.84
CA PRO A 715 -5.24 40.16 14.48
C PRO A 715 -5.89 38.78 14.52
N GLU A 716 -6.98 38.62 13.77
CA GLU A 716 -7.59 37.31 13.52
C GLU A 716 -6.53 36.30 13.03
N PRO A 717 -6.65 35.00 13.36
CA PRO A 717 -5.69 34.00 12.95
C PRO A 717 -5.54 34.00 11.43
N PRO A 718 -4.33 33.91 10.87
CA PRO A 718 -4.16 33.92 9.43
C PRO A 718 -4.77 32.66 8.82
N THR A 719 -5.86 32.82 8.09
CA THR A 719 -6.16 31.99 6.91
C THR A 719 -5.10 32.29 5.85
N ALA A 720 -4.25 31.31 5.53
CA ALA A 720 -3.23 31.37 4.47
C ALA A 720 -2.73 29.91 4.28
N THR A 721 -2.71 29.20 3.15
CA THR A 721 -2.56 29.55 1.71
C THR A 721 -1.41 30.51 1.38
N GLY A 722 -0.64 30.98 2.37
CA GLY A 722 0.38 32.02 2.20
C GLY A 722 1.73 31.48 1.74
N ASP A 723 2.05 30.25 2.14
CA ASP A 723 3.30 29.57 1.82
C ASP A 723 3.12 28.52 0.70
N LEU A 724 1.94 28.49 0.07
CA LEU A 724 1.64 27.61 -1.06
C LEU A 724 1.29 28.42 -2.30
N GLU A 725 2.12 28.32 -3.33
CA GLU A 725 1.77 28.76 -4.68
C GLU A 725 1.05 27.62 -5.39
N VAL A 726 -0.14 27.87 -5.95
CA VAL A 726 -0.94 26.85 -6.63
C VAL A 726 -1.22 27.29 -8.07
N GLU A 727 -0.80 26.48 -9.02
CA GLU A 727 -1.06 26.65 -10.45
C GLU A 727 -2.09 25.61 -10.90
N ASP A 728 -3.30 26.06 -11.23
CA ASP A 728 -4.39 25.22 -11.76
C ASP A 728 -4.54 25.48 -13.26
N THR A 729 -4.35 24.43 -14.06
CA THR A 729 -4.46 24.46 -15.52
C THR A 729 -5.58 23.54 -16.00
N ILE A 730 -6.45 24.06 -16.86
CA ILE A 730 -7.48 23.24 -17.51
C ILE A 730 -6.82 22.47 -18.66
N ASP A 731 -6.68 21.17 -18.49
CA ASP A 731 -6.09 20.26 -19.47
C ASP A 731 -7.08 19.92 -20.59
N SER A 732 -8.37 19.77 -20.25
CA SER A 732 -9.45 19.56 -21.23
C SER A 732 -10.81 20.09 -20.76
N GLU A 733 -11.64 20.60 -21.67
CA GLU A 733 -12.98 21.13 -21.37
C GLU A 733 -14.02 20.70 -22.42
N TRP A 734 -15.24 20.38 -21.96
CA TRP A 734 -16.41 20.05 -22.79
C TRP A 734 -17.67 20.76 -22.26
N PRO A 735 -18.83 20.70 -22.95
CA PRO A 735 -19.99 21.54 -22.60
C PRO A 735 -20.55 21.37 -21.18
N THR A 736 -20.22 20.28 -20.48
CA THR A 736 -20.76 19.93 -19.15
C THR A 736 -19.66 19.60 -18.13
N GLY A 737 -18.38 19.90 -18.40
CA GLY A 737 -17.30 19.58 -17.45
C GLY A 737 -15.89 19.92 -17.97
N ALA A 738 -14.90 19.77 -17.10
CA ALA A 738 -13.50 20.00 -17.40
C ALA A 738 -12.59 19.12 -16.54
N CYS A 739 -11.37 18.86 -17.02
CA CYS A 739 -10.28 18.27 -16.25
C CYS A 739 -9.19 19.31 -15.99
N HIS A 740 -8.69 19.29 -14.77
CA HIS A 740 -7.73 20.22 -14.19
C HIS A 740 -6.46 19.46 -13.82
N GLN A 741 -5.31 20.05 -14.11
CA GLN A 741 -4.00 19.65 -13.62
C GLN A 741 -3.48 20.77 -12.72
N VAL A 742 -3.20 20.43 -11.47
CA VAL A 742 -2.88 21.37 -10.39
C VAL A 742 -1.49 21.07 -9.86
N VAL A 743 -0.65 22.08 -9.76
CA VAL A 743 0.67 22.02 -9.12
C VAL A 743 0.62 22.88 -7.86
N VAL A 744 1.00 22.31 -6.73
CA VAL A 744 1.07 22.99 -5.43
C VAL A 744 2.54 23.07 -5.02
N THR A 745 3.07 24.27 -4.86
CA THR A 745 4.48 24.54 -4.54
C THR A 745 4.59 25.20 -3.18
N ASN A 746 5.43 24.65 -2.30
CA ASN A 746 5.77 25.33 -1.05
C ASN A 746 6.75 26.47 -1.31
N VAL A 747 6.29 27.72 -1.19
CA VAL A 747 7.10 28.93 -1.33
C VAL A 747 7.54 29.51 0.02
N GLY A 748 7.22 28.83 1.12
CA GLY A 748 7.64 29.17 2.48
C GLY A 748 9.05 28.71 2.82
N GLU A 749 9.48 29.00 4.05
CA GLU A 749 10.84 28.71 4.54
C GLU A 749 10.94 27.41 5.38
N ALA A 750 9.82 26.70 5.60
CA ALA A 750 9.75 25.43 6.31
C ALA A 750 8.89 24.40 5.57
N SER A 751 9.15 23.11 5.83
CA SER A 751 8.32 22.04 5.28
C SER A 751 6.89 22.13 5.80
N LEU A 752 5.90 21.85 4.94
CA LEU A 752 4.50 21.92 5.30
C LEU A 752 3.72 20.76 4.68
N THR A 753 2.66 20.32 5.34
CA THR A 753 1.68 19.42 4.75
C THR A 753 0.68 20.24 3.95
N TRP A 754 0.64 20.05 2.62
CA TRP A 754 -0.12 20.93 1.77
C TRP A 754 -1.61 20.58 1.77
N SER A 755 -2.42 21.63 1.75
CA SER A 755 -3.84 21.53 1.46
C SER A 755 -4.28 22.76 0.69
N TRP A 756 -5.11 22.57 -0.33
CA TRP A 756 -5.60 23.63 -1.17
C TRP A 756 -7.12 23.57 -1.26
N GLU A 757 -7.77 24.72 -1.14
CA GLU A 757 -9.22 24.85 -1.28
C GLU A 757 -9.56 25.68 -2.50
N THR A 758 -10.51 25.20 -3.28
CA THR A 758 -11.04 25.92 -4.43
C THR A 758 -12.55 25.80 -4.51
N ASP A 759 -13.17 26.77 -5.16
CA ASP A 759 -14.58 26.70 -5.49
C ASP A 759 -14.74 25.87 -6.78
N LEU A 760 -15.51 24.79 -6.69
CA LEU A 760 -15.80 23.87 -7.79
C LEU A 760 -17.26 23.99 -8.21
N ASP A 761 -17.48 24.36 -9.47
CA ASP A 761 -18.80 24.31 -10.11
C ASP A 761 -19.03 22.90 -10.67
N GLY A 762 -19.74 22.08 -9.90
CA GLY A 762 -19.99 20.67 -10.23
C GLY A 762 -19.49 19.68 -9.18
N SER A 763 -19.56 18.39 -9.52
CA SER A 763 -19.03 17.29 -8.70
C SER A 763 -17.77 16.72 -9.31
N ILE A 764 -16.76 16.43 -8.47
CA ILE A 764 -15.55 15.71 -8.90
C ILE A 764 -15.96 14.30 -9.36
N THR A 765 -15.65 13.99 -10.61
CA THR A 765 -15.85 12.65 -11.18
C THR A 765 -14.60 11.81 -11.14
N THR A 766 -13.43 12.45 -11.04
CA THR A 766 -12.12 11.77 -11.06
C THR A 766 -11.11 12.60 -10.31
N LEU A 767 -10.23 11.95 -9.56
CA LEU A 767 -9.14 12.56 -8.80
C LEU A 767 -7.94 11.61 -8.83
N TRP A 768 -6.74 12.13 -9.02
CA TRP A 768 -5.49 11.38 -8.89
C TRP A 768 -4.46 12.19 -8.13
N ASN A 769 -3.52 11.50 -7.48
CA ASN A 769 -2.41 12.06 -6.69
C ASN A 769 -2.83 13.05 -5.58
N ALA A 770 -4.09 13.02 -5.16
CA ALA A 770 -4.60 13.80 -4.05
C ALA A 770 -5.84 13.14 -3.45
N GLU A 771 -6.19 13.55 -2.24
CA GLU A 771 -7.46 13.27 -1.60
C GLU A 771 -8.31 14.55 -1.64
N ALA A 772 -9.60 14.41 -1.94
CA ALA A 772 -10.55 15.51 -1.92
C ALA A 772 -11.57 15.31 -0.80
N SER A 773 -11.92 16.40 -0.13
CA SER A 773 -13.03 16.46 0.82
C SER A 773 -14.00 17.59 0.43
N GLY A 774 -15.28 17.23 0.33
CA GLY A 774 -16.36 18.09 -0.20
C GLY A 774 -16.77 17.69 -1.62
N GLU A 775 -18.08 17.73 -1.92
CA GLU A 775 -18.65 17.19 -3.18
C GLU A 775 -19.25 18.26 -4.11
N SER A 776 -19.57 19.46 -3.60
CA SER A 776 -20.05 20.59 -4.41
C SER A 776 -19.82 21.93 -3.70
N GLY A 777 -19.53 22.98 -4.47
CA GLY A 777 -19.27 24.31 -3.92
C GLY A 777 -17.80 24.51 -3.58
N ARG A 778 -17.37 24.23 -2.35
CA ARG A 778 -15.97 24.43 -1.91
C ARG A 778 -15.33 23.08 -1.61
N VAL A 779 -14.28 22.74 -2.34
CA VAL A 779 -13.59 21.45 -2.22
C VAL A 779 -12.17 21.67 -1.70
N ARG A 780 -11.76 20.83 -0.74
CA ARG A 780 -10.40 20.82 -0.20
C ARG A 780 -9.64 19.61 -0.74
N PHE A 781 -8.53 19.87 -1.41
CA PHE A 781 -7.55 18.89 -1.85
C PHE A 781 -6.39 18.80 -0.85
N ARG A 782 -5.87 17.60 -0.64
CA ARG A 782 -4.69 17.30 0.18
C ARG A 782 -3.83 16.27 -0.51
N GLY A 783 -2.53 16.29 -0.25
CA GLY A 783 -1.67 15.23 -0.75
C GLY A 783 -1.97 13.89 -0.09
N VAL A 784 -1.83 12.83 -0.87
CA VAL A 784 -1.79 11.44 -0.42
C VAL A 784 -0.47 11.18 0.30
N VAL A 785 -0.36 10.06 1.02
CA VAL A 785 0.76 9.78 1.95
C VAL A 785 2.16 10.05 1.37
N TRP A 786 2.36 9.85 0.06
CA TRP A 786 3.66 10.02 -0.60
C TRP A 786 3.93 11.42 -1.16
N ASN A 787 2.94 12.32 -1.24
CA ASN A 787 3.13 13.71 -1.65
C ASN A 787 2.56 14.74 -0.67
N ALA A 788 2.06 14.34 0.51
CA ALA A 788 1.38 15.22 1.46
C ALA A 788 2.26 16.34 2.02
N THR A 789 3.57 16.12 2.17
CA THR A 789 4.49 17.08 2.79
C THR A 789 5.50 17.61 1.78
N LEU A 790 5.62 18.94 1.68
CA LEU A 790 6.52 19.65 0.77
C LEU A 790 7.55 20.44 1.55
N ALA A 791 8.83 20.27 1.24
CA ALA A 791 9.92 21.12 1.70
C ALA A 791 9.89 22.52 1.01
N PRO A 792 10.61 23.52 1.53
CA PRO A 792 10.76 24.82 0.86
C PRO A 792 11.24 24.69 -0.59
N GLY A 793 10.44 25.21 -1.54
CA GLY A 793 10.66 25.15 -2.98
C GLY A 793 10.20 23.86 -3.67
N GLU A 794 9.64 22.90 -2.92
CA GLU A 794 9.14 21.63 -3.46
C GLU A 794 7.70 21.76 -3.97
N SER A 795 7.36 20.99 -5.01
CA SER A 795 6.02 20.94 -5.59
C SER A 795 5.44 19.53 -5.58
N ALA A 796 4.12 19.42 -5.40
CA ALA A 796 3.34 18.23 -5.72
C ALA A 796 2.37 18.54 -6.86
N ASP A 797 2.18 17.58 -7.77
CA ASP A 797 1.15 17.64 -8.79
C ASP A 797 -0.01 16.67 -8.50
N PHE A 798 -1.21 17.12 -8.81
CA PHE A 798 -2.40 16.31 -8.79
C PHE A 798 -3.39 16.80 -9.83
N GLY A 799 -4.43 16.03 -10.12
CA GLY A 799 -5.46 16.51 -11.03
C GLY A 799 -6.82 15.90 -10.78
N PHE A 800 -7.83 16.57 -11.29
CA PHE A 800 -9.21 16.20 -11.08
C PHE A 800 -10.08 16.56 -12.29
N CYS A 801 -11.12 15.78 -12.53
CA CYS A 801 -12.16 16.12 -13.49
C CYS A 801 -13.46 16.42 -12.74
N ALA A 802 -14.19 17.42 -13.19
CA ALA A 802 -15.47 17.81 -12.60
C ALA A 802 -16.56 17.97 -13.67
N GLN A 803 -17.79 17.60 -13.31
CA GLN A 803 -18.99 17.78 -14.14
C GLN A 803 -19.96 18.75 -13.49
N ARG A 804 -20.43 19.74 -14.27
CA ARG A 804 -21.42 20.76 -13.89
C ARG A 804 -22.85 20.24 -13.93
#